data_AF-A0A7Y4UGS1-F1
#
_entry.id   AF-A0A7Y4UGS1-F1
#
_cell.length_a   1.000
_cell.length_b   1.000
_cell.length_c   1.000
_cell.angle_alpha   90.00
_cell.angle_beta   90.00
_cell.angle_gamma   90.00
#
_symmetry.space_group_name_H-M   'P 1'
#
loop_
_entity.id
_entity.type
_entity.pdbx_description
1 polymer ?
#
loop_
_entity_poly.entity_id
_entity_poly.type
_entity_poly.pdbx_seq_one_letter_code
_entity_poly.pdbx_strand_id
1 'polypeptide(L)'
;MKQVLQNFRSGELTVADVPEPLSKSGGIVVQNVTSLISAGTEKMAIDLAQKSLLGKAKERPDLVRQVWQKLKRDGLASTLNTVKAKLDMPLALGYSCAGVVREIGVGAMEFQVGDRVACAGMNYASHAEVIFVPKNLAVKIPGDVTFDEAAFVTLGAIALQGVRTAEVKLGECVAVIGLGLLGLLTVQLLKAAGCRVIGIDLDASKLALTRELGADIAVLRNSEVQWAMQDATAGMGADAIIITAAADTNDPIELAGEIARDRAIVSMVGAVGMNIPRKIYYEKELQLRLSRSYGPGRYDAQYEERGIDYPVGYVRWTERRNMQEFLRLVASKAINLEKLITHRFPVEQAETAYDIITGKQKESFLGVLLKYSQAEAVSARTLLLKDGGVSAKPIRLGVIGAGNFAKSVLLPRMAKLKDVELYGIATATGRSAKIIGEQYGFKLCTTDYRELLSDERVTTVLIATRHDYHARMTAEALAAGKAVYVEKPLAIDDAGLQAVNEVVARHGERIFVGFNRRFSPFAQELKHNFADVPVLALTYRVNAGQIPPESWIQQAEGGGRIVGEVCHFIDLMQYIADAEPVEVFAYASAAGADTLSVVIKFNNGSVGNINYFSTGDRGLPKERLEVAGGGRSAVLD
;
A
#
# COMPACT_ATOMS: atom_id res chain seq x y z
N MET A 1 6.07 19.21 -1.59
CA MET A 1 4.62 19.18 -1.37
C MET A 1 4.30 18.84 0.08
N LYS A 2 3.25 19.43 0.63
CA LYS A 2 2.73 19.12 1.97
C LYS A 2 1.91 17.84 1.95
N GLN A 3 2.10 17.02 2.98
CA GLN A 3 1.33 15.81 3.22
C GLN A 3 1.08 15.63 4.72
N VAL A 4 -0.13 15.23 5.09
CA VAL A 4 -0.50 14.92 6.47
C VAL A 4 -0.05 13.50 6.81
N LEU A 5 0.80 13.39 7.84
CA LEU A 5 1.38 12.15 8.31
C LEU A 5 1.04 11.88 9.77
N GLN A 6 0.77 10.63 10.10
CA GLN A 6 0.56 10.15 11.46
C GLN A 6 1.74 9.27 11.87
N ASN A 7 2.55 9.73 12.82
CA ASN A 7 3.62 8.93 13.38
C ASN A 7 3.03 7.78 14.22
N PHE A 8 3.26 6.54 13.79
CA PHE A 8 2.69 5.37 14.45
C PHE A 8 3.39 5.01 15.77
N ARG A 9 4.62 5.48 15.99
CA ARG A 9 5.32 5.32 17.28
C ARG A 9 4.83 6.35 18.29
N SER A 10 4.91 7.64 17.97
CA SER A 10 4.62 8.72 18.93
C SER A 10 3.13 9.05 19.04
N GLY A 11 2.31 8.71 18.04
CA GLY A 11 0.93 9.14 17.98
C GLY A 11 0.77 10.61 17.54
N GLU A 12 1.86 11.28 17.17
CA GLU A 12 1.89 12.66 16.69
C GLU A 12 1.46 12.76 15.23
N LEU A 13 0.62 13.76 14.93
CA LEU A 13 0.19 14.11 13.60
C LEU A 13 0.96 15.35 13.14
N THR A 14 1.51 15.32 11.93
CA THR A 14 2.30 16.44 11.39
C THR A 14 1.96 16.70 9.93
N VAL A 15 2.12 17.95 9.51
CA VAL A 15 2.12 18.35 8.09
C VAL A 15 3.56 18.42 7.62
N ALA A 16 3.98 17.45 6.82
CA ALA A 16 5.37 17.31 6.40
C ALA A 16 5.58 17.70 4.93
N ASP A 17 6.70 18.34 4.64
CA ASP A 17 7.19 18.52 3.28
C ASP A 17 7.83 17.22 2.77
N VAL A 18 7.26 16.69 1.69
CA VAL A 18 7.75 15.50 0.99
C VAL A 18 7.89 15.78 -0.51
N PRO A 19 8.77 15.06 -1.22
CA PRO A 19 8.81 15.08 -2.67
C PRO A 19 7.48 14.72 -3.33
N GLU A 20 7.17 15.35 -4.47
CA GLU A 20 6.00 14.99 -5.28
C GLU A 20 6.08 13.56 -5.82
N PRO A 21 4.97 12.80 -5.92
CA PRO A 21 4.99 11.47 -6.50
C PRO A 21 5.25 11.52 -8.01
N LEU A 22 5.93 10.49 -8.52
CA LEU A 22 6.14 10.31 -9.95
C LEU A 22 4.95 9.59 -10.59
N SER A 23 4.60 9.97 -11.82
CA SER A 23 3.65 9.21 -12.64
C SER A 23 4.13 7.76 -12.84
N LYS A 24 3.20 6.81 -12.73
CA LYS A 24 3.45 5.38 -12.92
C LYS A 24 2.46 4.81 -13.93
N SER A 25 2.84 3.72 -14.58
CA SER A 25 1.94 2.99 -15.49
C SER A 25 0.61 2.64 -14.79
N GLY A 26 -0.49 2.75 -15.52
CA GLY A 26 -1.84 2.41 -15.05
C GLY A 26 -2.49 3.44 -14.12
N GLY A 27 -1.92 4.64 -13.97
CA GLY A 27 -2.49 5.69 -13.11
C GLY A 27 -2.19 7.10 -13.58
N ILE A 28 -2.53 8.06 -12.72
CA ILE A 28 -2.43 9.50 -12.98
C ILE A 28 -1.83 10.22 -11.76
N VAL A 29 -1.19 11.35 -12.00
CA VAL A 29 -0.80 12.30 -10.95
C VAL A 29 -1.84 13.41 -10.90
N VAL A 30 -2.35 13.71 -9.71
CA VAL A 30 -3.43 14.65 -9.48
C VAL A 30 -2.96 15.73 -8.52
N GLN A 31 -3.13 17.00 -8.90
CA GLN A 31 -3.06 18.13 -7.99
C GLN A 31 -4.36 18.18 -7.19
N ASN A 32 -4.30 17.86 -5.91
CA ASN A 32 -5.47 17.97 -5.06
C ASN A 32 -5.87 19.43 -4.88
N VAL A 33 -7.18 19.66 -4.95
CA VAL A 33 -7.81 20.94 -4.61
C VAL A 33 -8.46 20.84 -3.23
N THR A 34 -9.02 19.67 -2.93
CA THR A 34 -9.57 19.39 -1.61
C THR A 34 -9.61 17.90 -1.32
N SER A 35 -9.62 17.56 -0.04
CA SER A 35 -9.79 16.19 0.44
C SER A 35 -10.68 16.17 1.65
N LEU A 36 -11.43 15.10 1.83
CA LEU A 36 -12.37 14.93 2.94
C LEU A 36 -11.78 14.03 4.01
N ILE A 37 -11.75 14.52 5.25
CA ILE A 37 -11.36 13.71 6.40
C ILE A 37 -12.53 12.79 6.77
N SER A 38 -12.28 11.49 6.80
CA SER A 38 -13.25 10.52 7.31
C SER A 38 -13.08 10.37 8.81
N ALA A 39 -13.90 11.10 9.56
CA ALA A 39 -13.81 11.10 11.02
C ALA A 39 -13.84 9.69 11.63
N GLY A 40 -14.67 8.77 11.14
CA GLY A 40 -14.72 7.41 11.68
C GLY A 40 -13.42 6.62 11.44
N THR A 41 -13.02 6.49 10.17
CA THR A 41 -11.85 5.66 9.80
C THR A 41 -10.55 6.25 10.30
N GLU A 42 -10.38 7.57 10.19
CA GLU A 42 -9.13 8.22 10.53
C GLU A 42 -8.96 8.42 12.02
N LYS A 43 -10.04 8.68 12.78
CA LYS A 43 -9.99 8.64 14.24
C LYS A 43 -9.59 7.26 14.74
N MET A 44 -10.13 6.17 14.18
CA MET A 44 -9.70 4.82 14.55
C MET A 44 -8.20 4.59 14.29
N ALA A 45 -7.66 5.13 13.19
CA ALA A 45 -6.23 5.05 12.88
C ALA A 45 -5.38 5.84 13.89
N ILE A 46 -5.84 7.02 14.30
CA ILE A 46 -5.19 7.89 15.29
C ILE A 46 -5.25 7.26 16.69
N ASP A 47 -6.42 6.81 17.13
CA ASP A 47 -6.63 6.16 18.43
C ASP A 47 -5.74 4.91 18.55
N LEU A 48 -5.63 4.11 17.49
CA LEU A 48 -4.70 2.98 17.42
C LEU A 48 -3.24 3.44 17.50
N ALA A 49 -2.87 4.52 16.80
CA ALA A 49 -1.51 5.06 16.82
C ALA A 49 -1.11 5.63 18.19
N GLN A 50 -2.05 6.15 18.97
CA GLN A 50 -1.82 6.70 20.32
C GLN A 50 -1.74 5.63 21.42
N LYS A 51 -2.21 4.40 21.17
CA LYS A 51 -2.12 3.29 22.13
C LYS A 51 -0.68 2.86 22.42
N SER A 52 -0.48 2.33 23.63
CA SER A 52 0.77 1.67 24.02
C SER A 52 1.06 0.46 23.12
N LEU A 53 2.31 -0.01 23.09
CA LEU A 53 2.69 -1.19 22.30
C LEU A 53 1.87 -2.44 22.67
N LEU A 54 1.54 -2.61 23.95
CA LEU A 54 0.66 -3.69 24.43
C LEU A 54 -0.78 -3.49 23.94
N GLY A 55 -1.29 -2.26 23.95
CA GLY A 55 -2.61 -1.93 23.40
C GLY A 55 -2.69 -2.24 21.90
N LYS A 56 -1.68 -1.81 21.13
CA LYS A 56 -1.56 -2.11 19.69
C LYS A 56 -1.50 -3.61 19.41
N ALA A 57 -0.75 -4.36 20.22
CA ALA A 57 -0.64 -5.81 20.12
C ALA A 57 -1.99 -6.52 20.37
N LYS A 58 -2.78 -6.03 21.34
CA LYS A 58 -4.10 -6.58 21.66
C LYS A 58 -5.10 -6.38 20.52
N GLU A 59 -5.08 -5.22 19.86
CA GLU A 59 -5.99 -4.91 18.73
C GLU A 59 -5.58 -5.54 17.41
N ARG A 60 -4.30 -5.92 17.27
CA ARG A 60 -3.76 -6.55 16.07
C ARG A 60 -3.10 -7.90 16.38
N PRO A 61 -3.89 -8.91 16.82
CA PRO A 61 -3.37 -10.23 17.15
C PRO A 61 -2.74 -10.94 15.93
N ASP A 62 -3.16 -10.57 14.72
CA ASP A 62 -2.56 -11.01 13.46
C ASP A 62 -1.09 -10.55 13.34
N LEU A 63 -0.79 -9.29 13.67
CA LEU A 63 0.58 -8.77 13.65
C LEU A 63 1.44 -9.43 14.73
N VAL A 64 0.87 -9.72 15.90
CA VAL A 64 1.58 -10.45 16.97
C VAL A 64 1.96 -11.85 16.50
N ARG A 65 1.06 -12.57 15.82
CA ARG A 65 1.38 -13.88 15.23
C ARG A 65 2.50 -13.77 14.20
N GLN A 66 2.48 -12.75 13.34
CA GLN A 66 3.56 -12.51 12.36
C GLN A 66 4.89 -12.23 13.05
N VAL A 67 4.90 -11.42 14.11
CA VAL A 67 6.10 -11.12 14.91
C VAL A 67 6.64 -12.39 15.56
N TRP A 68 5.77 -13.22 16.14
CA TRP A 68 6.16 -14.50 16.75
C TRP A 68 6.74 -15.49 15.73
N GLN A 69 6.09 -15.62 14.57
CA GLN A 69 6.60 -16.44 13.47
C GLN A 69 7.97 -15.95 12.99
N LYS A 70 8.14 -14.63 12.87
CA LYS A 70 9.42 -14.03 12.49
C LYS A 70 10.48 -14.19 13.57
N LEU A 71 10.12 -14.08 14.85
CA LEU A 71 11.03 -14.31 15.97
C LEU A 71 11.61 -15.72 15.92
N LYS A 72 10.75 -16.72 15.70
CA LYS A 72 11.16 -18.11 15.52
C LYS A 72 12.06 -18.32 14.29
N ARG A 73 11.82 -17.56 13.22
CA ARG A 73 12.51 -17.75 11.93
C ARG A 73 13.84 -16.99 11.81
N ASP A 74 13.87 -15.73 12.23
CA ASP A 74 14.95 -14.79 11.96
C ASP A 74 15.71 -14.38 13.24
N GLY A 75 15.29 -14.89 14.41
CA GLY A 75 15.84 -14.55 15.70
C GLY A 75 15.40 -13.19 16.25
N LEU A 76 15.81 -12.90 17.48
CA LEU A 76 15.38 -11.73 18.25
C LEU A 76 15.80 -10.41 17.62
N ALA A 77 17.10 -10.24 17.33
CA ALA A 77 17.64 -8.99 16.83
C ALA A 77 17.02 -8.56 15.48
N SER A 78 16.90 -9.49 14.54
CA SER A 78 16.28 -9.24 13.22
C SER A 78 14.80 -8.87 13.33
N THR A 79 14.09 -9.55 14.23
CA THR A 79 12.66 -9.31 14.47
C THR A 79 12.43 -7.95 15.10
N LEU A 80 13.20 -7.60 16.14
CA LEU A 80 13.13 -6.29 16.79
C LEU A 80 13.43 -5.16 15.80
N ASN A 81 14.45 -5.30 14.97
CA ASN A 81 14.79 -4.30 13.94
C ASN A 81 13.67 -4.12 12.92
N THR A 82 13.00 -5.20 12.52
CA THR A 82 11.88 -5.14 11.55
C THR A 82 10.64 -4.49 12.15
N VAL A 83 10.30 -4.85 13.40
CA VAL A 83 9.20 -4.22 14.14
C VAL A 83 9.48 -2.74 14.30
N LYS A 84 10.69 -2.39 14.74
CA LYS A 84 11.15 -1.00 14.87
C LYS A 84 11.00 -0.23 13.56
N ALA A 85 11.52 -0.76 12.45
CA ALA A 85 11.42 -0.14 11.14
C ALA A 85 9.97 0.04 10.62
N LYS A 86 9.05 -0.87 10.98
CA LYS A 86 7.62 -0.70 10.65
C LYS A 86 6.95 0.37 11.51
N LEU A 87 7.25 0.43 12.80
CA LEU A 87 6.71 1.43 13.72
C LEU A 87 7.25 2.84 13.43
N ASP A 88 8.47 2.94 12.91
CA ASP A 88 9.14 4.20 12.56
C ASP A 88 8.67 4.80 11.23
N MET A 89 7.80 4.13 10.48
CA MET A 89 7.25 4.63 9.22
C MET A 89 5.87 5.28 9.48
N PRO A 90 5.75 6.62 9.44
CA PRO A 90 4.47 7.32 9.58
C PRO A 90 3.46 6.88 8.53
N LEU A 91 2.18 6.84 8.90
CA LEU A 91 1.05 6.56 8.02
C LEU A 91 0.63 7.84 7.30
N ALA A 92 0.37 7.76 5.99
CA ALA A 92 -0.27 8.85 5.27
C ALA A 92 -1.77 8.75 5.52
N LEU A 93 -2.38 9.85 5.94
CA LEU A 93 -3.82 9.92 6.20
C LEU A 93 -4.59 10.30 4.92
N GLY A 94 -5.91 10.15 4.95
CA GLY A 94 -6.80 10.41 3.83
C GLY A 94 -6.94 9.26 2.81
N TYR A 95 -8.13 9.18 2.23
CA TYR A 95 -8.47 8.22 1.17
C TYR A 95 -9.60 8.70 0.23
N SER A 96 -9.94 9.99 0.28
CA SER A 96 -11.01 10.61 -0.52
C SER A 96 -10.65 12.05 -0.83
N CYS A 97 -10.45 12.37 -2.10
CA CYS A 97 -10.05 13.71 -2.53
C CYS A 97 -10.52 14.03 -3.95
N ALA A 98 -10.39 15.30 -4.32
CA ALA A 98 -10.73 15.80 -5.64
C ALA A 98 -9.70 16.83 -6.10
N GLY A 99 -9.39 16.79 -7.39
CA GLY A 99 -8.28 17.53 -7.95
C GLY A 99 -8.26 17.60 -9.47
N VAL A 100 -7.16 18.11 -10.00
CA VAL A 100 -6.92 18.26 -11.44
C VAL A 100 -5.79 17.35 -11.86
N VAL A 101 -5.97 16.61 -12.96
CA VAL A 101 -4.93 15.75 -13.52
C VAL A 101 -3.75 16.60 -14.01
N ARG A 102 -2.54 16.33 -13.51
CA ARG A 102 -1.28 16.97 -13.95
C ARG A 102 -0.48 16.09 -14.90
N GLU A 103 -0.44 14.78 -14.65
CA GLU A 103 0.34 13.83 -15.46
C GLU A 103 -0.43 12.53 -15.65
N ILE A 104 -0.16 11.86 -16.78
CA ILE A 104 -0.79 10.60 -17.15
C ILE A 104 0.30 9.54 -17.30
N GLY A 105 0.09 8.41 -16.64
CA GLY A 105 0.90 7.22 -16.83
C GLY A 105 0.44 6.42 -18.05
N VAL A 106 1.37 5.67 -18.65
CA VAL A 106 1.03 4.73 -19.75
C VAL A 106 -0.10 3.80 -19.29
N GLY A 107 -1.14 3.64 -20.11
CA GLY A 107 -2.27 2.74 -19.82
C GLY A 107 -3.43 3.34 -19.00
N ALA A 108 -3.41 4.65 -18.73
CA ALA A 108 -4.50 5.43 -18.11
C ALA A 108 -5.14 6.43 -19.12
N MET A 109 -5.36 5.98 -20.36
CA MET A 109 -5.74 6.83 -21.49
C MET A 109 -7.18 7.36 -21.43
N GLU A 110 -7.98 6.93 -20.47
CA GLU A 110 -9.31 7.51 -20.21
C GLU A 110 -9.27 8.93 -19.62
N PHE A 111 -8.09 9.40 -19.18
CA PHE A 111 -7.88 10.72 -18.58
C PHE A 111 -7.05 11.63 -19.49
N GLN A 112 -7.19 12.94 -19.29
CA GLN A 112 -6.45 14.00 -19.95
C GLN A 112 -5.89 14.97 -18.91
N VAL A 113 -4.75 15.60 -19.18
CA VAL A 113 -4.21 16.66 -18.33
C VAL A 113 -5.22 17.80 -18.30
N GLY A 114 -5.50 18.33 -17.10
CA GLY A 114 -6.56 19.31 -16.87
C GLY A 114 -7.93 18.71 -16.53
N ASP A 115 -8.12 17.39 -16.66
CA ASP A 115 -9.37 16.74 -16.22
C ASP A 115 -9.60 16.99 -14.73
N ARG A 116 -10.85 17.32 -14.38
CA ARG A 116 -11.32 17.39 -13.00
C ARG A 116 -11.68 15.98 -12.55
N VAL A 117 -11.03 15.48 -11.51
CA VAL A 117 -11.18 14.09 -11.05
C VAL A 117 -11.43 14.00 -9.55
N ALA A 118 -12.20 12.99 -9.16
CA ALA A 118 -12.36 12.55 -7.79
C ALA A 118 -11.65 11.21 -7.62
N CYS A 119 -10.96 11.05 -6.50
CA CYS A 119 -10.02 9.96 -6.27
C CYS A 119 -10.29 9.27 -4.94
N ALA A 120 -10.11 7.95 -4.92
CA ALA A 120 -10.27 7.08 -3.75
C ALA A 120 -9.01 6.26 -3.46
N GLY A 121 -9.05 5.55 -2.34
CA GLY A 121 -8.06 4.52 -2.00
C GLY A 121 -7.08 4.96 -0.92
N MET A 122 -6.99 4.14 0.13
CA MET A 122 -6.01 4.32 1.20
C MET A 122 -4.59 4.16 0.65
N ASN A 123 -3.70 5.08 1.03
CA ASN A 123 -2.34 5.26 0.47
C ASN A 123 -2.26 5.83 -0.96
N TYR A 124 -3.40 6.14 -1.60
CA TYR A 124 -3.44 6.76 -2.93
C TYR A 124 -4.07 8.16 -2.84
N ALA A 125 -5.35 8.24 -2.49
CA ALA A 125 -6.09 9.49 -2.30
C ALA A 125 -5.81 10.16 -0.93
N SER A 126 -4.52 10.30 -0.59
CA SER A 126 -4.08 10.82 0.71
C SER A 126 -4.27 12.33 0.84
N HIS A 127 -4.28 12.82 2.09
CA HIS A 127 -4.23 14.24 2.43
C HIS A 127 -2.87 14.85 2.07
N ALA A 128 -2.71 15.20 0.81
CA ALA A 128 -1.49 15.73 0.21
C ALA A 128 -1.83 16.72 -0.91
N GLU A 129 -0.93 17.65 -1.20
CA GLU A 129 -1.11 18.59 -2.32
C GLU A 129 -1.09 17.88 -3.68
N VAL A 130 -0.23 16.87 -3.84
CA VAL A 130 -0.12 16.08 -5.08
C VAL A 130 -0.16 14.60 -4.75
N ILE A 131 -0.94 13.82 -5.50
CA ILE A 131 -1.06 12.37 -5.32
C ILE A 131 -0.85 11.62 -6.62
N PHE A 132 -0.40 10.37 -6.51
CA PHE A 132 -0.53 9.38 -7.57
C PHE A 132 -1.70 8.46 -7.23
N VAL A 133 -2.56 8.18 -8.21
CA VAL A 133 -3.70 7.27 -8.04
C VAL A 133 -3.83 6.34 -9.26
N PRO A 134 -4.03 5.03 -9.04
CA PRO A 134 -4.36 4.10 -10.12
C PRO A 134 -5.67 4.45 -10.82
N LYS A 135 -5.78 4.13 -12.10
CA LYS A 135 -6.90 4.56 -12.95
C LYS A 135 -8.27 4.11 -12.47
N ASN A 136 -8.36 2.92 -11.85
CA ASN A 136 -9.62 2.37 -11.33
C ASN A 136 -10.06 3.01 -10.01
N LEU A 137 -9.19 3.77 -9.37
CA LEU A 137 -9.46 4.54 -8.15
C LEU A 137 -9.70 6.02 -8.44
N ALA A 138 -9.88 6.40 -9.71
CA ALA A 138 -10.19 7.77 -10.14
C ALA A 138 -11.40 7.81 -11.09
N VAL A 139 -12.17 8.89 -11.00
CA VAL A 139 -13.34 9.16 -11.86
C VAL A 139 -13.39 10.63 -12.24
N LYS A 140 -13.85 10.95 -13.45
CA LYS A 140 -14.05 12.34 -13.87
C LYS A 140 -15.22 12.96 -13.10
N ILE A 141 -15.08 14.23 -12.74
CA ILE A 141 -16.13 15.01 -12.09
C ILE A 141 -17.11 15.51 -13.17
N PRO A 142 -18.39 15.12 -13.12
CA PRO A 142 -19.38 15.51 -14.13
C PRO A 142 -19.95 16.91 -13.89
N GLY A 143 -20.24 17.63 -14.97
CA GLY A 143 -20.95 18.90 -14.96
C GLY A 143 -20.41 19.92 -13.96
N ASP A 144 -21.32 20.50 -13.19
CA ASP A 144 -21.03 21.59 -12.25
C ASP A 144 -20.74 21.11 -10.81
N VAL A 145 -20.57 19.80 -10.60
CA VAL A 145 -20.21 19.26 -9.28
C VAL A 145 -18.89 19.87 -8.84
N THR A 146 -18.83 20.60 -7.74
CA THR A 146 -17.62 21.28 -7.26
C THR A 146 -16.55 20.30 -6.76
N PHE A 147 -15.31 20.76 -6.57
CA PHE A 147 -14.28 19.92 -5.94
C PHE A 147 -14.64 19.52 -4.50
N ASP A 148 -15.27 20.42 -3.74
CA ASP A 148 -15.71 20.17 -2.37
C ASP A 148 -16.74 19.03 -2.33
N GLU A 149 -17.73 19.08 -3.23
CA GLU A 149 -18.71 18.01 -3.39
C GLU A 149 -18.04 16.69 -3.85
N ALA A 150 -17.15 16.78 -4.83
CA ALA A 150 -16.46 15.61 -5.38
C ALA A 150 -15.53 14.92 -4.36
N ALA A 151 -15.00 15.63 -3.36
CA ALA A 151 -14.17 15.00 -2.32
C ALA A 151 -14.94 14.02 -1.44
N PHE A 152 -16.28 14.01 -1.47
CA PHE A 152 -17.12 13.00 -0.79
C PHE A 152 -17.19 11.67 -1.55
N VAL A 153 -16.59 11.56 -2.73
CA VAL A 153 -16.77 10.42 -3.64
C VAL A 153 -16.62 9.06 -2.98
N THR A 154 -15.59 8.86 -2.14
CA THR A 154 -15.36 7.55 -1.53
C THR A 154 -16.40 7.25 -0.46
N LEU A 155 -16.76 8.24 0.36
CA LEU A 155 -17.78 8.06 1.41
C LEU A 155 -19.18 7.86 0.82
N GLY A 156 -19.49 8.61 -0.24
CA GLY A 156 -20.70 8.42 -1.03
C GLY A 156 -20.78 7.03 -1.65
N ALA A 157 -19.68 6.53 -2.21
CA ALA A 157 -19.61 5.18 -2.75
C ALA A 157 -19.74 4.09 -1.66
N ILE A 158 -19.21 4.32 -0.45
CA ILE A 158 -19.42 3.42 0.72
C ILE A 158 -20.91 3.36 1.08
N ALA A 159 -21.57 4.51 1.21
CA ALA A 159 -22.99 4.59 1.51
C ALA A 159 -23.83 3.90 0.42
N LEU A 160 -23.52 4.17 -0.85
CA LEU A 160 -24.20 3.56 -2.01
C LEU A 160 -24.02 2.04 -2.05
N GLN A 161 -22.83 1.53 -1.71
CA GLN A 161 -22.62 0.09 -1.62
C GLN A 161 -23.49 -0.53 -0.52
N GLY A 162 -23.66 0.15 0.62
CA GLY A 162 -24.56 -0.27 1.70
C GLY A 162 -26.02 -0.37 1.26
N VAL A 163 -26.49 0.58 0.45
CA VAL A 163 -27.84 0.56 -0.17
C VAL A 163 -27.96 -0.61 -1.14
N ARG A 164 -26.92 -0.88 -1.95
CA ARG A 164 -26.93 -1.99 -2.92
C ARG A 164 -26.94 -3.35 -2.27
N THR A 165 -26.19 -3.55 -1.18
CA THR A 165 -26.20 -4.81 -0.45
C THR A 165 -27.51 -5.06 0.29
N ALA A 166 -28.26 -4.00 0.60
CA ALA A 166 -29.60 -4.08 1.16
C ALA A 166 -30.69 -4.49 0.13
N GLU A 167 -30.39 -4.47 -1.17
CA GLU A 167 -31.32 -4.85 -2.26
C GLU A 167 -32.69 -4.15 -2.23
N VAL A 168 -32.69 -2.88 -1.79
CA VAL A 168 -33.91 -2.10 -1.63
C VAL A 168 -34.63 -1.88 -2.96
N LYS A 169 -35.96 -1.83 -2.90
CA LYS A 169 -36.84 -1.60 -4.04
C LYS A 169 -37.66 -0.32 -3.86
N LEU A 170 -38.13 0.22 -4.98
CA LEU A 170 -39.00 1.38 -5.01
C LEU A 170 -40.22 1.19 -4.09
N GLY A 171 -40.44 2.14 -3.18
CA GLY A 171 -41.57 2.13 -2.24
C GLY A 171 -41.33 1.40 -0.92
N GLU A 172 -40.24 0.65 -0.76
CA GLU A 172 -39.91 -0.05 0.49
C GLU A 172 -39.57 0.92 1.63
N CYS A 173 -39.83 0.50 2.87
CA CYS A 173 -39.51 1.24 4.07
C CYS A 173 -38.17 0.76 4.65
N VAL A 174 -37.20 1.68 4.74
CA VAL A 174 -35.81 1.37 5.10
C VAL A 174 -35.40 2.16 6.33
N ALA A 175 -34.84 1.47 7.34
CA ALA A 175 -34.30 2.11 8.53
C ALA A 175 -32.78 2.36 8.40
N VAL A 176 -32.32 3.54 8.78
CA VAL A 176 -30.88 3.89 8.84
C VAL A 176 -30.49 4.12 10.30
N ILE A 177 -29.62 3.26 10.84
CA ILE A 177 -29.16 3.32 12.23
C ILE A 177 -27.79 4.01 12.28
N GLY A 178 -27.74 5.20 12.86
CA GLY A 178 -26.57 6.07 12.98
C GLY A 178 -26.53 7.14 11.90
N LEU A 179 -26.94 8.36 12.23
CA LEU A 179 -27.09 9.53 11.36
C LEU A 179 -25.84 10.43 11.35
N GLY A 180 -24.66 9.83 11.47
CA GLY A 180 -23.41 10.51 11.12
C GLY A 180 -23.30 10.74 9.61
N LEU A 181 -22.14 11.19 9.13
CA LEU A 181 -21.95 11.54 7.72
C LEU A 181 -22.38 10.42 6.74
N LEU A 182 -21.97 9.17 6.97
CA LEU A 182 -22.40 8.03 6.14
C LEU A 182 -23.91 7.78 6.22
N GLY A 183 -24.52 7.95 7.38
CA GLY A 183 -25.97 7.80 7.57
C GLY A 183 -26.75 8.85 6.79
N LEU A 184 -26.35 10.12 6.87
CA LEU A 184 -26.99 11.22 6.14
C LEU A 184 -26.85 11.07 4.61
N LEU A 185 -25.70 10.56 4.13
CA LEU A 185 -25.55 10.19 2.72
C LEU A 185 -26.48 9.02 2.34
N THR A 186 -26.57 8.01 3.20
CA THR A 186 -27.43 6.82 3.00
C THR A 186 -28.91 7.22 2.94
N VAL A 187 -29.38 8.11 3.80
CA VAL A 187 -30.74 8.66 3.78
C VAL A 187 -31.06 9.24 2.40
N GLN A 188 -30.22 10.15 1.91
CA GLN A 188 -30.44 10.80 0.62
C GLN A 188 -30.42 9.80 -0.55
N LEU A 189 -29.52 8.81 -0.51
CA LEU A 189 -29.44 7.75 -1.52
C LEU A 189 -30.70 6.87 -1.54
N LEU A 190 -31.25 6.53 -0.37
CA LEU A 190 -32.50 5.78 -0.27
C LEU A 190 -33.69 6.59 -0.78
N LYS A 191 -33.73 7.90 -0.50
CA LYS A 191 -34.75 8.80 -1.06
C LYS A 191 -34.64 8.89 -2.58
N ALA A 192 -33.43 9.00 -3.12
CA ALA A 192 -33.20 8.97 -4.56
C ALA A 192 -33.58 7.62 -5.20
N ALA A 193 -33.52 6.51 -4.45
CA ALA A 193 -34.02 5.21 -4.86
C ALA A 193 -35.55 5.06 -4.73
N GLY A 194 -36.24 6.09 -4.23
CA GLY A 194 -37.69 6.11 -4.02
C GLY A 194 -38.17 5.30 -2.83
N CYS A 195 -37.31 5.10 -1.82
CA CYS A 195 -37.68 4.46 -0.56
C CYS A 195 -38.34 5.44 0.41
N ARG A 196 -39.08 4.89 1.37
CA ARG A 196 -39.49 5.57 2.60
C ARG A 196 -38.40 5.31 3.65
N VAL A 197 -37.93 6.34 4.35
CA VAL A 197 -36.71 6.29 5.16
C VAL A 197 -36.99 6.72 6.60
N ILE A 198 -36.57 5.87 7.53
CA ILE A 198 -36.61 6.15 8.98
C ILE A 198 -35.17 6.29 9.45
N GLY A 199 -34.78 7.48 9.88
CA GLY A 199 -33.47 7.75 10.48
C GLY A 199 -33.49 7.57 12.00
N ILE A 200 -32.49 6.89 12.56
CA ILE A 200 -32.37 6.64 13.99
C ILE A 200 -30.97 7.04 14.49
N ASP A 201 -30.87 7.89 15.50
CA ASP A 201 -29.59 8.26 16.16
C ASP A 201 -29.78 8.49 17.66
N LEU A 202 -28.70 8.56 18.41
CA LEU A 202 -28.71 8.91 19.83
C LEU A 202 -28.71 10.43 20.05
N ASP A 203 -28.26 11.19 19.04
CA ASP A 203 -28.10 12.64 19.10
C ASP A 203 -29.28 13.37 18.47
N ALA A 204 -30.07 14.05 19.30
CA ALA A 204 -31.25 14.81 18.90
C ALA A 204 -30.93 15.92 17.90
N SER A 205 -29.70 16.48 17.94
CA SER A 205 -29.30 17.59 17.07
C SER A 205 -29.28 17.19 15.58
N LYS A 206 -29.13 15.90 15.27
CA LYS A 206 -29.09 15.39 13.90
C LYS A 206 -30.45 15.19 13.26
N LEU A 207 -31.53 15.11 14.06
CA LEU A 207 -32.85 14.73 13.55
C LEU A 207 -33.45 15.78 12.62
N ALA A 208 -33.27 17.07 12.93
CA ALA A 208 -33.75 18.17 12.10
C ALA A 208 -33.10 18.13 10.70
N LEU A 209 -31.77 18.03 10.65
CA LEU A 209 -31.03 17.92 9.39
C LEU A 209 -31.41 16.64 8.63
N THR A 210 -31.65 15.53 9.34
CA THR A 210 -32.03 14.26 8.69
C THR A 210 -33.38 14.36 7.96
N ARG A 211 -34.38 15.01 8.58
CA ARG A 211 -35.68 15.27 7.92
C ARG A 211 -35.52 16.21 6.74
N GLU A 212 -34.70 17.26 6.89
CA GLU A 212 -34.41 18.20 5.82
C GLU A 212 -33.75 17.51 4.61
N LEU A 213 -32.86 16.55 4.86
CA LEU A 213 -32.22 15.72 3.82
C LEU A 213 -33.12 14.60 3.28
N GLY A 214 -34.40 14.60 3.65
CA GLY A 214 -35.45 13.83 3.01
C GLY A 214 -35.94 12.60 3.77
N ALA A 215 -35.42 12.30 4.96
CA ALA A 215 -36.00 11.21 5.75
C ALA A 215 -37.46 11.50 6.09
N ASP A 216 -38.34 10.52 5.87
CA ASP A 216 -39.77 10.63 6.18
C ASP A 216 -39.97 10.71 7.71
N ILE A 217 -39.17 9.97 8.46
CA ILE A 217 -39.14 10.00 9.92
C ILE A 217 -37.68 10.08 10.40
N ALA A 218 -37.42 10.86 11.43
CA ALA A 218 -36.17 10.84 12.18
C ALA A 218 -36.49 10.80 13.67
N VAL A 219 -35.92 9.84 14.40
CA VAL A 219 -36.22 9.61 15.82
C VAL A 219 -34.97 9.30 16.63
N LEU A 220 -35.06 9.55 17.94
CA LEU A 220 -34.05 9.12 18.90
C LEU A 220 -34.10 7.60 19.08
N ARG A 221 -32.95 6.98 19.33
CA ARG A 221 -32.87 5.60 19.82
C ARG A 221 -33.34 5.52 21.28
N ASN A 222 -34.65 5.57 21.48
CA ASN A 222 -35.38 5.39 22.73
C ASN A 222 -36.70 4.63 22.47
N SER A 223 -37.70 4.77 23.35
CA SER A 223 -39.02 4.15 23.18
C SER A 223 -39.82 4.64 21.96
N GLU A 224 -39.45 5.78 21.36
CA GLU A 224 -40.12 6.35 20.19
C GLU A 224 -39.88 5.55 18.90
N VAL A 225 -38.80 4.77 18.83
CA VAL A 225 -38.48 3.98 17.62
C VAL A 225 -39.60 3.00 17.27
N GLN A 226 -40.21 2.36 18.26
CA GLN A 226 -41.29 1.41 18.05
C GLN A 226 -42.54 2.09 17.49
N TRP A 227 -42.84 3.29 17.98
CA TRP A 227 -43.98 4.09 17.51
C TRP A 227 -43.76 4.57 16.08
N ALA A 228 -42.56 5.08 15.77
CA ALA A 228 -42.18 5.46 14.42
C ALA A 228 -42.24 4.27 13.44
N MET A 229 -41.79 3.10 13.86
CA MET A 229 -41.86 1.89 13.04
C MET A 229 -43.30 1.46 12.82
N GLN A 230 -44.13 1.45 13.88
CA GLN A 230 -45.54 1.13 13.80
C GLN A 230 -46.28 2.04 12.82
N ASP A 231 -46.09 3.36 12.93
CA ASP A 231 -46.72 4.36 12.07
C ASP A 231 -46.26 4.24 10.61
N ALA A 232 -44.94 4.13 10.39
CA ALA A 232 -44.39 4.05 9.04
C ALA A 232 -44.74 2.74 8.32
N THR A 233 -44.85 1.62 9.04
CA THR A 233 -44.94 0.29 8.44
C THR A 233 -46.25 -0.43 8.73
N ALA A 234 -47.22 0.24 9.35
CA ALA A 234 -48.45 -0.38 9.86
C ALA A 234 -48.17 -1.60 10.77
N GLY A 235 -47.05 -1.55 11.50
CA GLY A 235 -46.60 -2.63 12.40
C GLY A 235 -45.88 -3.80 11.74
N MET A 236 -45.62 -3.76 10.43
CA MET A 236 -44.90 -4.85 9.75
C MET A 236 -43.40 -4.88 10.09
N GLY A 237 -42.79 -3.73 10.36
CA GLY A 237 -41.33 -3.56 10.43
C GLY A 237 -40.72 -3.14 9.09
N ALA A 238 -39.46 -2.71 9.12
CA ALA A 238 -38.73 -2.23 7.93
C ALA A 238 -38.33 -3.37 6.99
N ASP A 239 -38.42 -3.12 5.68
CA ASP A 239 -38.00 -4.02 4.60
C ASP A 239 -36.50 -4.28 4.60
N ALA A 240 -35.74 -3.25 4.95
CA ALA A 240 -34.29 -3.33 5.10
C ALA A 240 -33.80 -2.37 6.19
N ILE A 241 -32.65 -2.71 6.78
CA ILE A 241 -31.98 -1.91 7.79
C ILE A 241 -30.54 -1.70 7.35
N ILE A 242 -30.08 -0.45 7.32
CA ILE A 242 -28.70 -0.11 7.02
C ILE A 242 -28.04 0.46 8.28
N ILE A 243 -27.05 -0.25 8.80
CA ILE A 243 -26.30 0.15 9.99
C ILE A 243 -25.09 0.97 9.55
N THR A 244 -25.10 2.27 9.83
CA THR A 244 -24.02 3.23 9.54
C THR A 244 -23.36 3.78 10.81
N ALA A 245 -23.79 3.33 11.99
CA ALA A 245 -23.21 3.67 13.28
C ALA A 245 -21.77 3.15 13.46
N ALA A 246 -21.00 3.81 14.32
CA ALA A 246 -19.72 3.31 14.79
C ALA A 246 -19.73 3.34 16.32
N ALA A 247 -19.74 2.17 16.97
CA ALA A 247 -19.85 2.06 18.42
C ALA A 247 -19.38 0.69 18.94
N ASP A 248 -18.77 0.67 20.12
CA ASP A 248 -18.37 -0.57 20.82
C ASP A 248 -19.56 -1.15 21.61
N THR A 249 -20.65 -1.45 20.91
CA THR A 249 -21.88 -2.03 21.48
C THR A 249 -22.60 -2.88 20.44
N ASN A 250 -23.42 -3.80 20.93
CA ASN A 250 -24.29 -4.67 20.13
C ASN A 250 -25.67 -4.04 19.85
N ASP A 251 -26.00 -2.90 20.44
CA ASP A 251 -27.32 -2.27 20.31
C ASP A 251 -27.78 -2.08 18.86
N PRO A 252 -26.95 -1.59 17.90
CA PRO A 252 -27.39 -1.42 16.52
C PRO A 252 -27.82 -2.72 15.83
N ILE A 253 -27.17 -3.85 16.12
CA ILE A 253 -27.52 -5.15 15.50
C ILE A 253 -28.75 -5.79 16.18
N GLU A 254 -28.93 -5.55 17.48
CA GLU A 254 -30.12 -5.95 18.23
C GLU A 254 -31.34 -5.15 17.75
N LEU A 255 -31.23 -3.82 17.72
CA LEU A 255 -32.26 -2.93 17.22
C LEU A 255 -32.66 -3.27 15.79
N ALA A 256 -31.69 -3.56 14.91
CA ALA A 256 -31.98 -3.97 13.54
C ALA A 256 -32.88 -5.21 13.49
N GLY A 257 -32.68 -6.19 14.37
CA GLY A 257 -33.54 -7.36 14.47
C GLY A 257 -34.94 -7.04 15.01
N GLU A 258 -35.03 -6.14 15.99
CA GLU A 258 -36.29 -5.69 16.59
C GLU A 258 -37.22 -5.04 15.57
N ILE A 259 -36.67 -4.09 14.79
CA ILE A 259 -37.45 -3.25 13.89
C ILE A 259 -37.63 -3.83 12.48
N ALA A 260 -36.94 -4.93 12.17
CA ALA A 260 -37.07 -5.66 10.91
C ALA A 260 -38.44 -6.33 10.78
N ARG A 261 -38.99 -6.35 9.57
CA ARG A 261 -40.03 -7.32 9.21
C ARG A 261 -39.43 -8.71 8.98
N ASP A 262 -40.30 -9.71 8.86
CA ASP A 262 -39.90 -11.05 8.40
C ASP A 262 -39.18 -10.97 7.05
N ARG A 263 -38.05 -11.68 6.95
CA ARG A 263 -37.17 -11.79 5.78
C ARG A 263 -36.53 -10.46 5.35
N ALA A 264 -36.42 -9.48 6.24
CA ALA A 264 -35.70 -8.25 5.96
C ALA A 264 -34.18 -8.50 5.81
N ILE A 265 -33.52 -7.58 5.11
CA ILE A 265 -32.06 -7.56 4.98
C ILE A 265 -31.49 -6.52 5.94
N VAL A 266 -30.52 -6.94 6.75
CA VAL A 266 -29.69 -6.06 7.58
C VAL A 266 -28.34 -5.88 6.90
N SER A 267 -28.10 -4.69 6.35
CA SER A 267 -26.86 -4.30 5.66
C SER A 267 -25.94 -3.55 6.62
N MET A 268 -24.80 -4.15 6.93
CA MET A 268 -23.83 -3.60 7.87
C MET A 268 -22.74 -2.83 7.12
N VAL A 269 -22.70 -1.52 7.31
CA VAL A 269 -21.72 -0.58 6.72
C VAL A 269 -20.77 -0.04 7.78
N GLY A 270 -21.33 0.31 8.94
CA GLY A 270 -20.61 0.85 10.09
C GLY A 270 -19.87 -0.21 10.91
N ALA A 271 -19.11 0.27 11.91
CA ALA A 271 -18.30 -0.57 12.79
C ALA A 271 -18.98 -0.72 14.16
N VAL A 272 -19.73 -1.81 14.34
CA VAL A 272 -20.50 -2.10 15.56
C VAL A 272 -20.24 -3.53 16.06
N GLY A 273 -20.73 -3.87 17.25
CA GLY A 273 -20.74 -5.23 17.76
C GLY A 273 -21.48 -6.19 16.81
N MET A 274 -20.96 -7.42 16.67
CA MET A 274 -21.47 -8.44 15.76
C MET A 274 -21.99 -9.70 16.48
N ASN A 275 -22.44 -9.57 17.73
CA ASN A 275 -23.03 -10.69 18.47
C ASN A 275 -24.50 -10.83 18.05
N ILE A 276 -24.75 -11.54 16.95
CA ILE A 276 -26.08 -11.65 16.35
C ILE A 276 -27.08 -12.31 17.33
N PRO A 277 -28.20 -11.66 17.69
CA PRO A 277 -29.19 -12.25 18.57
C PRO A 277 -29.98 -13.35 17.85
N ARG A 278 -29.55 -14.60 18.04
CA ARG A 278 -30.04 -15.77 17.29
C ARG A 278 -31.55 -15.89 17.26
N LYS A 279 -32.25 -15.69 18.39
CA LYS A 279 -33.70 -15.91 18.49
C LYS A 279 -34.47 -15.07 17.46
N ILE A 280 -34.29 -13.74 17.49
CA ILE A 280 -35.05 -12.82 16.64
C ILE A 280 -34.66 -12.92 15.16
N TYR A 281 -33.36 -13.11 14.87
CA TYR A 281 -32.89 -13.30 13.50
C TYR A 281 -33.37 -14.62 12.90
N TYR A 282 -33.47 -15.67 13.71
CA TYR A 282 -33.97 -16.98 13.30
C TYR A 282 -35.50 -16.96 13.09
N GLU A 283 -36.26 -16.45 14.04
CA GLU A 283 -37.73 -16.41 13.98
C GLU A 283 -38.24 -15.60 12.78
N LYS A 284 -37.55 -14.50 12.44
CA LYS A 284 -37.88 -13.63 11.30
C LYS A 284 -37.15 -14.01 10.00
N GLU A 285 -36.31 -15.05 9.97
CA GLU A 285 -35.48 -15.40 8.79
C GLU A 285 -34.65 -14.22 8.22
N LEU A 286 -34.04 -13.41 9.09
CA LEU A 286 -33.30 -12.22 8.68
C LEU A 286 -31.99 -12.56 7.98
N GLN A 287 -31.63 -11.76 6.97
CA GLN A 287 -30.34 -11.86 6.29
C GLN A 287 -29.40 -10.76 6.77
N LEU A 288 -28.30 -11.11 7.44
CA LEU A 288 -27.21 -10.18 7.73
C LEU A 288 -26.20 -10.16 6.58
N ARG A 289 -25.93 -8.98 6.02
CA ARG A 289 -24.98 -8.78 4.92
C ARG A 289 -23.92 -7.75 5.27
N LEU A 290 -22.67 -8.09 5.01
CA LEU A 290 -21.53 -7.19 5.23
C LEU A 290 -21.27 -6.37 3.96
N SER A 291 -21.36 -5.04 4.07
CA SER A 291 -21.02 -4.15 2.96
C SER A 291 -19.51 -3.99 2.84
N ARG A 292 -18.95 -4.40 1.70
CA ARG A 292 -17.51 -4.29 1.41
C ARG A 292 -17.16 -2.85 1.00
N SER A 293 -16.91 -1.98 1.98
CA SER A 293 -16.44 -0.60 1.74
C SER A 293 -17.20 0.07 0.58
N TYR A 294 -16.52 0.60 -0.44
CA TYR A 294 -17.14 1.20 -1.64
C TYR A 294 -17.34 0.20 -2.80
N GLY A 295 -17.22 -1.12 -2.57
CA GLY A 295 -17.72 -2.16 -3.46
C GLY A 295 -16.70 -3.20 -3.96
N PRO A 296 -17.13 -4.08 -4.89
CA PRO A 296 -16.25 -5.00 -5.62
C PRO A 296 -15.07 -4.29 -6.29
N GLY A 297 -13.88 -4.89 -6.21
CA GLY A 297 -12.59 -4.26 -6.51
C GLY A 297 -11.77 -3.98 -5.25
N ARG A 298 -12.43 -3.71 -4.11
CA ARG A 298 -11.73 -3.50 -2.85
C ARG A 298 -10.90 -4.71 -2.47
N TYR A 299 -9.65 -4.47 -2.10
CA TYR A 299 -8.68 -5.48 -1.68
C TYR A 299 -8.22 -6.43 -2.80
N ASP A 300 -8.51 -6.11 -4.06
CA ASP A 300 -8.02 -6.82 -5.23
C ASP A 300 -6.96 -5.99 -5.96
N ALA A 301 -5.70 -6.40 -5.84
CA ALA A 301 -4.58 -5.69 -6.47
C ALA A 301 -4.62 -5.75 -8.02
N GLN A 302 -5.28 -6.75 -8.62
CA GLN A 302 -5.45 -6.78 -10.07
C GLN A 302 -6.38 -5.64 -10.52
N TYR A 303 -7.43 -5.38 -9.73
CA TYR A 303 -8.36 -4.30 -9.99
C TYR A 303 -7.79 -2.92 -9.61
N GLU A 304 -7.39 -2.75 -8.34
CA GLU A 304 -6.95 -1.46 -7.79
C GLU A 304 -5.62 -1.01 -8.39
N GLU A 305 -4.60 -1.87 -8.43
CA GLU A 305 -3.22 -1.47 -8.76
C GLU A 305 -2.86 -1.73 -10.23
N ARG A 306 -3.29 -2.89 -10.78
CA ARG A 306 -3.03 -3.24 -12.18
C ARG A 306 -4.06 -2.68 -13.16
N GLY A 307 -5.16 -2.12 -12.64
CA GLY A 307 -6.18 -1.47 -13.45
C GLY A 307 -6.95 -2.41 -14.38
N ILE A 308 -7.07 -3.69 -14.01
CA ILE A 308 -7.82 -4.72 -14.75
C ILE A 308 -9.25 -4.71 -14.22
N ASP A 309 -10.22 -4.23 -15.00
CA ASP A 309 -11.63 -4.22 -14.59
C ASP A 309 -12.24 -5.63 -14.69
N TYR A 310 -13.31 -5.86 -13.93
CA TYR A 310 -14.11 -7.07 -14.03
C TYR A 310 -15.00 -7.02 -15.28
N PRO A 311 -15.27 -8.17 -15.90
CA PRO A 311 -16.30 -8.27 -16.92
C PRO A 311 -17.63 -7.68 -16.43
N VAL A 312 -18.13 -6.65 -17.12
CA VAL A 312 -19.29 -5.85 -16.70
C VAL A 312 -20.56 -6.69 -16.48
N GLY A 313 -20.73 -7.78 -17.23
CA GLY A 313 -21.86 -8.70 -17.11
C GLY A 313 -21.85 -9.56 -15.84
N TYR A 314 -20.69 -9.74 -15.21
CA TYR A 314 -20.54 -10.53 -13.97
C TYR A 314 -20.51 -9.62 -12.74
N VAL A 315 -19.83 -8.49 -12.85
CA VAL A 315 -19.76 -7.48 -11.79
C VAL A 315 -20.22 -6.18 -12.38
N ARG A 316 -21.48 -5.79 -12.16
CA ARG A 316 -22.05 -4.54 -12.70
C ARG A 316 -21.60 -3.29 -11.95
N TRP A 317 -21.22 -3.45 -10.69
CA TRP A 317 -20.96 -2.34 -9.79
C TRP A 317 -19.65 -2.58 -9.06
N THR A 318 -18.60 -1.94 -9.54
CA THR A 318 -17.29 -1.88 -8.87
C THR A 318 -17.16 -0.60 -8.08
N GLU A 319 -16.10 -0.49 -7.28
CA GLU A 319 -15.67 0.74 -6.63
C GLU A 319 -15.75 1.96 -7.54
N ARG A 320 -15.14 1.88 -8.73
CA ARG A 320 -15.12 2.97 -9.71
C ARG A 320 -16.52 3.36 -10.17
N ARG A 321 -17.38 2.36 -10.41
CA ARG A 321 -18.75 2.59 -10.89
C ARG A 321 -19.67 3.09 -9.79
N ASN A 322 -19.44 2.71 -8.54
CA ASN A 322 -20.09 3.30 -7.37
C ASN A 322 -19.71 4.79 -7.23
N MET A 323 -18.43 5.13 -7.39
CA MET A 323 -17.96 6.51 -7.40
C MET A 323 -18.58 7.35 -8.52
N GLN A 324 -18.61 6.82 -9.75
CA GLN A 324 -19.25 7.47 -10.90
C GLN A 324 -20.74 7.73 -10.63
N GLU A 325 -21.46 6.72 -10.13
CA GLU A 325 -22.88 6.84 -9.87
C GLU A 325 -23.18 7.84 -8.76
N PHE A 326 -22.38 7.85 -7.69
CA PHE A 326 -22.50 8.85 -6.63
C PHE A 326 -22.34 10.27 -7.18
N LEU A 327 -21.30 10.54 -7.98
CA LEU A 327 -21.09 11.87 -8.57
C LEU A 327 -22.19 12.23 -9.58
N ARG A 328 -22.74 11.27 -10.32
CA ARG A 328 -23.91 11.50 -11.19
C ARG A 328 -25.12 11.96 -10.39
N LEU A 329 -25.37 11.34 -9.23
CA LEU A 329 -26.48 11.72 -8.33
C LEU A 329 -26.28 13.12 -7.74
N VAL A 330 -25.05 13.47 -7.33
CA VAL A 330 -24.69 14.82 -6.90
C VAL A 330 -24.90 15.84 -8.03
N ALA A 331 -24.48 15.52 -9.25
CA ALA A 331 -24.67 16.38 -10.43
C ALA A 331 -26.16 16.64 -10.72
N SER A 332 -27.00 15.60 -10.57
CA SER A 332 -28.46 15.72 -10.71
C SER A 332 -29.15 16.38 -9.51
N LYS A 333 -28.39 16.81 -8.49
CA LYS A 333 -28.89 17.39 -7.23
C LYS A 333 -29.81 16.47 -6.41
N ALA A 334 -29.78 15.16 -6.71
CA ALA A 334 -30.44 14.14 -5.89
C ALA A 334 -29.75 13.95 -4.53
N ILE A 335 -28.47 14.31 -4.45
CA ILE A 335 -27.69 14.36 -3.21
C ILE A 335 -27.20 15.79 -3.02
N ASN A 336 -27.51 16.40 -1.88
CA ASN A 336 -27.02 17.70 -1.46
C ASN A 336 -25.95 17.53 -0.37
N LEU A 337 -24.77 18.11 -0.63
CA LEU A 337 -23.62 18.04 0.28
C LEU A 337 -23.35 19.37 1.00
N GLU A 338 -24.02 20.46 0.61
CA GLU A 338 -23.75 21.81 1.15
C GLU A 338 -23.84 21.83 2.67
N LYS A 339 -24.92 21.26 3.22
CA LYS A 339 -25.16 21.17 4.67
C LYS A 339 -24.36 20.08 5.38
N LEU A 340 -23.73 19.18 4.62
CA LEU A 340 -22.84 18.17 5.16
C LEU A 340 -21.42 18.70 5.33
N ILE A 341 -21.05 19.79 4.65
CA ILE A 341 -19.71 20.39 4.79
C ILE A 341 -19.74 21.43 5.91
N THR A 342 -19.27 21.02 7.09
CA THR A 342 -19.23 21.89 8.27
C THR A 342 -17.97 22.73 8.36
N HIS A 343 -16.84 22.20 7.89
CA HIS A 343 -15.53 22.84 8.09
C HIS A 343 -14.66 22.76 6.85
N ARG A 344 -13.82 23.79 6.67
CA ARG A 344 -12.78 23.87 5.66
C ARG A 344 -11.53 24.41 6.32
N PHE A 345 -10.45 23.64 6.28
CA PHE A 345 -9.15 24.03 6.81
C PHE A 345 -8.12 24.04 5.68
N PRO A 346 -7.19 25.01 5.63
CA PRO A 346 -6.00 24.86 4.81
C PRO A 346 -5.17 23.65 5.33
N VAL A 347 -4.45 22.95 4.46
CA VAL A 347 -3.70 21.73 4.84
C VAL A 347 -2.71 21.97 5.99
N GLU A 348 -2.17 23.18 6.09
CA GLU A 348 -1.28 23.62 7.17
C GLU A 348 -1.93 23.56 8.55
N GLN A 349 -3.26 23.60 8.62
CA GLN A 349 -4.05 23.52 9.85
C GLN A 349 -4.69 22.14 10.03
N ALA A 350 -4.14 21.09 9.38
CA ALA A 350 -4.65 19.74 9.53
C ALA A 350 -4.70 19.30 11.00
N GLU A 351 -3.70 19.64 11.82
CA GLU A 351 -3.66 19.33 13.26
C GLU A 351 -4.91 19.84 13.99
N THR A 352 -5.31 21.10 13.74
CA THR A 352 -6.54 21.67 14.30
C THR A 352 -7.79 20.92 13.83
N ALA A 353 -7.84 20.54 12.55
CA ALA A 353 -8.96 19.76 12.02
C ALA A 353 -9.10 18.40 12.73
N TYR A 354 -7.99 17.72 13.02
CA TYR A 354 -7.98 16.46 13.75
C TYR A 354 -8.25 16.62 15.25
N ASP A 355 -7.90 17.74 15.86
CA ASP A 355 -8.23 18.02 17.25
C ASP A 355 -9.75 18.12 17.47
N ILE A 356 -10.50 18.66 16.50
CA ILE A 356 -11.97 18.62 16.48
C ILE A 356 -12.47 17.17 16.33
N ILE A 357 -11.96 16.41 15.36
CA ILE A 357 -12.41 15.04 15.07
C ILE A 357 -12.14 14.08 16.23
N THR A 358 -10.99 14.20 16.89
CA THR A 358 -10.61 13.37 18.03
C THR A 358 -11.33 13.79 19.32
N GLY A 359 -12.00 14.95 19.33
CA GLY A 359 -12.77 15.45 20.47
C GLY A 359 -11.95 16.21 21.50
N LYS A 360 -10.71 16.58 21.19
CA LYS A 360 -9.91 17.51 22.01
C LYS A 360 -10.53 18.90 22.01
N GLN A 361 -11.11 19.32 20.88
CA GLN A 361 -11.96 20.49 20.76
C GLN A 361 -13.42 20.06 20.67
N LYS A 362 -14.27 20.55 21.58
CA LYS A 362 -15.70 20.23 21.62
C LYS A 362 -16.46 21.11 20.63
N GLU A 363 -16.51 20.67 19.39
CA GLU A 363 -17.23 21.32 18.30
C GLU A 363 -17.97 20.27 17.46
N SER A 364 -19.18 20.59 17.00
CA SER A 364 -19.97 19.68 16.17
C SER A 364 -19.48 19.71 14.74
N PHE A 365 -19.31 18.53 14.12
CA PHE A 365 -18.82 18.41 12.75
C PHE A 365 -19.53 17.28 12.00
N LEU A 366 -19.58 17.40 10.68
CA LEU A 366 -19.96 16.33 9.76
C LEU A 366 -18.82 16.08 8.76
N GLY A 367 -18.83 16.81 7.65
CA GLY A 367 -17.75 16.85 6.67
C GLY A 367 -16.71 17.90 7.01
N VAL A 368 -15.46 17.48 7.11
CA VAL A 368 -14.30 18.34 7.33
C VAL A 368 -13.38 18.24 6.13
N LEU A 369 -13.25 19.34 5.39
CA LEU A 369 -12.42 19.40 4.19
C LEU A 369 -11.07 20.02 4.50
N LEU A 370 -10.01 19.42 3.96
CA LEU A 370 -8.71 20.07 3.80
C LEU A 370 -8.64 20.72 2.43
N LYS A 371 -8.10 21.93 2.37
CA LYS A 371 -7.96 22.78 1.18
C LYS A 371 -6.48 22.94 0.86
N TYR A 372 -6.17 22.88 -0.43
CA TYR A 372 -4.81 22.98 -0.94
C TYR A 372 -4.66 24.21 -1.82
N SER A 373 -3.52 24.88 -1.73
CA SER A 373 -3.19 25.99 -2.61
C SER A 373 -2.99 25.48 -4.04
N GLN A 374 -3.54 26.21 -5.02
CA GLN A 374 -3.34 25.92 -6.46
C GLN A 374 -2.21 26.74 -7.07
N ALA A 375 -1.26 27.24 -6.28
CA ALA A 375 -0.11 27.95 -6.83
C ALA A 375 0.58 27.08 -7.91
N GLU A 376 0.99 27.71 -9.01
CA GLU A 376 1.81 27.08 -10.06
C GLU A 376 3.17 26.69 -9.49
N ALA A 377 3.20 25.60 -8.74
CA ALA A 377 4.44 25.05 -8.22
C ALA A 377 5.11 24.27 -9.35
N VAL A 378 6.30 24.72 -9.73
CA VAL A 378 7.29 23.91 -10.44
C VAL A 378 7.41 22.59 -9.67
N SER A 379 7.22 21.46 -10.35
CA SER A 379 7.19 20.14 -9.71
C SER A 379 8.45 19.94 -8.86
N ALA A 380 8.29 19.89 -7.54
CA ALA A 380 9.39 19.73 -6.61
C ALA A 380 9.54 18.24 -6.25
N ARG A 381 10.03 17.45 -7.21
CA ARG A 381 10.32 16.02 -7.00
C ARG A 381 11.59 15.77 -6.21
N THR A 382 12.41 16.80 -6.00
CA THR A 382 13.62 16.74 -5.19
C THR A 382 13.49 17.73 -4.03
N LEU A 383 13.83 17.28 -2.83
CA LEU A 383 13.86 18.08 -1.61
C LEU A 383 15.26 18.04 -1.01
N LEU A 384 15.82 19.22 -0.74
CA LEU A 384 17.04 19.36 0.06
C LEU A 384 16.69 19.12 1.53
N LEU A 385 17.39 18.19 2.17
CA LEU A 385 17.19 17.84 3.57
C LEU A 385 18.17 18.57 4.49
N LYS A 386 19.38 18.84 3.99
CA LYS A 386 20.43 19.56 4.71
C LYS A 386 21.20 20.41 3.71
N ASP A 387 21.45 21.66 4.08
CA ASP A 387 22.46 22.46 3.40
C ASP A 387 23.83 21.81 3.57
N GLY A 388 24.60 21.77 2.49
CA GLY A 388 25.91 21.15 2.55
C GLY A 388 26.73 21.39 1.31
N GLY A 389 27.83 22.12 1.48
CA GLY A 389 28.95 22.10 0.55
C GLY A 389 29.47 20.68 0.31
N VAL A 390 30.24 20.52 -0.77
CA VAL A 390 30.77 19.23 -1.21
C VAL A 390 31.66 18.64 -0.11
N SER A 391 31.30 17.46 0.40
CA SER A 391 32.14 16.71 1.34
C SER A 391 33.48 16.36 0.71
N ALA A 392 34.55 16.40 1.49
CA ALA A 392 35.88 15.93 1.09
C ALA A 392 35.94 14.39 0.88
N LYS A 393 34.86 13.67 1.21
CA LYS A 393 34.80 12.22 1.00
C LYS A 393 34.83 11.86 -0.49
N PRO A 394 35.57 10.81 -0.87
CA PRO A 394 35.75 10.44 -2.27
C PRO A 394 34.48 9.85 -2.90
N ILE A 395 33.63 9.16 -2.12
CA ILE A 395 32.43 8.52 -2.63
C ILE A 395 31.19 9.29 -2.14
N ARG A 396 30.44 9.85 -3.09
CA ARG A 396 29.14 10.47 -2.85
C ARG A 396 28.06 9.57 -3.43
N LEU A 397 27.42 8.83 -2.54
CA LEU A 397 26.52 7.73 -2.86
C LEU A 397 25.09 8.24 -3.07
N GLY A 398 24.56 8.05 -4.28
CA GLY A 398 23.13 8.06 -4.55
C GLY A 398 22.52 6.68 -4.26
N VAL A 399 21.39 6.61 -3.59
CA VAL A 399 20.68 5.34 -3.35
C VAL A 399 19.35 5.35 -4.09
N ILE A 400 19.14 4.37 -4.96
CA ILE A 400 17.92 4.19 -5.74
C ILE A 400 17.20 2.95 -5.21
N GLY A 401 16.06 3.17 -4.58
CA GLY A 401 15.30 2.11 -3.92
C GLY A 401 15.69 1.94 -2.45
N ALA A 402 14.68 1.86 -1.60
CA ALA A 402 14.83 1.71 -0.15
C ALA A 402 13.88 0.63 0.38
N GLY A 403 13.90 -0.53 -0.30
CA GLY A 403 13.15 -1.72 0.10
C GLY A 403 13.57 -2.26 1.46
N ASN A 404 12.92 -3.34 1.89
CA ASN A 404 13.20 -3.93 3.21
C ASN A 404 14.67 -4.33 3.38
N PHE A 405 15.28 -4.94 2.36
CA PHE A 405 16.69 -5.36 2.41
C PHE A 405 17.65 -4.16 2.51
N ALA A 406 17.43 -3.11 1.69
CA ALA A 406 18.22 -1.89 1.76
C ALA A 406 18.18 -1.26 3.16
N LYS A 407 16.98 -1.15 3.76
CA LYS A 407 16.79 -0.58 5.10
C LYS A 407 17.39 -1.43 6.22
N SER A 408 17.23 -2.75 6.16
CA SER A 408 17.66 -3.65 7.24
C SER A 408 19.12 -4.06 7.15
N VAL A 409 19.72 -4.05 5.95
CA VAL A 409 21.07 -4.58 5.72
C VAL A 409 22.02 -3.52 5.18
N LEU A 410 21.71 -2.90 4.04
CA LEU A 410 22.66 -2.07 3.29
C LEU A 410 22.89 -0.70 3.96
N LEU A 411 21.84 0.10 4.12
CA LEU A 411 21.93 1.47 4.63
C LEU A 411 22.61 1.56 6.02
N PRO A 412 22.30 0.69 7.01
CA PRO A 412 23.00 0.70 8.30
C PRO A 412 24.51 0.43 8.22
N ARG A 413 24.95 -0.31 7.19
CA ARG A 413 26.38 -0.60 6.97
C ARG A 413 27.04 0.53 6.19
N MET A 414 26.39 1.03 5.13
CA MET A 414 26.89 2.14 4.32
C MET A 414 27.08 3.42 5.14
N ALA A 415 26.15 3.72 6.05
CA ALA A 415 26.24 4.88 6.93
C ALA A 415 27.46 4.85 7.87
N LYS A 416 28.09 3.69 8.09
CA LYS A 416 29.27 3.53 8.95
C LYS A 416 30.60 3.65 8.18
N LEU A 417 30.56 3.70 6.85
CA LEU A 417 31.77 3.80 6.03
C LEU A 417 32.34 5.22 6.09
N LYS A 418 33.63 5.33 6.42
CA LYS A 418 34.30 6.63 6.59
C LYS A 418 34.42 7.39 5.26
N ASP A 419 34.67 6.67 4.17
CA ASP A 419 34.92 7.24 2.84
C ASP A 419 33.66 7.47 2.00
N VAL A 420 32.49 7.14 2.54
CA VAL A 420 31.18 7.29 1.88
C VAL A 420 30.39 8.43 2.51
N GLU A 421 29.91 9.35 1.67
CA GLU A 421 28.84 10.28 1.99
C GLU A 421 27.53 9.73 1.41
N LEU A 422 26.51 9.58 2.26
CA LEU A 422 25.15 9.33 1.81
C LEU A 422 24.59 10.65 1.24
N TYR A 423 24.64 10.79 -0.08
CA TYR A 423 24.42 12.07 -0.74
C TYR A 423 22.93 12.27 -1.07
N GLY A 424 22.37 11.42 -1.93
CA GLY A 424 20.97 11.49 -2.36
C GLY A 424 20.25 10.16 -2.25
N ILE A 425 18.94 10.19 -2.00
CA ILE A 425 18.10 8.99 -1.99
C ILE A 425 16.85 9.16 -2.84
N ALA A 426 16.61 8.20 -3.75
CA ALA A 426 15.44 8.12 -4.60
C ALA A 426 14.56 6.95 -4.18
N THR A 427 13.26 7.18 -3.94
CA THR A 427 12.32 6.11 -3.61
C THR A 427 10.98 6.28 -4.33
N ALA A 428 10.17 5.23 -4.38
CA ALA A 428 8.91 5.23 -5.11
C ALA A 428 7.80 6.14 -4.53
N THR A 429 7.98 6.68 -3.33
CA THR A 429 7.04 7.63 -2.68
C THR A 429 7.78 8.73 -1.93
N GLY A 430 7.30 9.96 -2.01
CA GLY A 430 7.94 11.11 -1.34
C GLY A 430 8.11 10.91 0.17
N ARG A 431 7.06 10.40 0.83
CA ARG A 431 7.11 10.03 2.26
C ARG A 431 8.31 9.13 2.58
N SER A 432 8.50 8.04 1.84
CA SER A 432 9.61 7.12 2.11
C SER A 432 10.97 7.78 1.86
N ALA A 433 11.07 8.62 0.82
CA ALA A 433 12.29 9.34 0.48
C ALA A 433 12.70 10.29 1.62
N LYS A 434 11.74 11.08 2.13
CA LYS A 434 11.95 12.03 3.23
C LYS A 434 12.40 11.34 4.51
N ILE A 435 11.64 10.34 4.99
CA ILE A 435 11.92 9.65 6.26
C ILE A 435 13.29 8.99 6.25
N ILE A 436 13.58 8.22 5.20
CA ILE A 436 14.83 7.45 5.11
C ILE A 436 15.99 8.41 4.88
N GLY A 437 15.76 9.46 4.09
CA GLY A 437 16.70 10.56 3.89
C GLY A 437 17.13 11.18 5.22
N GLU A 438 16.19 11.57 6.06
CA GLU A 438 16.46 12.16 7.38
C GLU A 438 17.10 11.15 8.34
N GLN A 439 16.56 9.93 8.41
CA GLN A 439 17.03 8.87 9.31
C GLN A 439 18.52 8.56 9.14
N TYR A 440 19.00 8.51 7.89
CA TYR A 440 20.39 8.21 7.58
C TYR A 440 21.23 9.45 7.26
N GLY A 441 20.63 10.64 7.30
CA GLY A 441 21.31 11.91 7.13
C GLY A 441 21.74 12.25 5.71
N PHE A 442 20.96 11.83 4.70
CA PHE A 442 21.14 12.23 3.31
C PHE A 442 21.02 13.74 3.11
N LYS A 443 21.70 14.29 2.09
CA LYS A 443 21.66 15.72 1.74
C LYS A 443 20.39 16.08 0.97
N LEU A 444 19.94 15.20 0.09
CA LEU A 444 18.73 15.36 -0.68
C LEU A 444 17.93 14.06 -0.77
N CYS A 445 16.64 14.19 -1.03
CA CYS A 445 15.78 13.06 -1.34
C CYS A 445 14.87 13.39 -2.52
N THR A 446 14.51 12.36 -3.30
CA THR A 446 13.72 12.53 -4.52
C THR A 446 12.81 11.33 -4.78
N THR A 447 11.80 11.52 -5.62
CA THR A 447 11.01 10.44 -6.22
C THR A 447 11.46 10.06 -7.63
N ASP A 448 12.26 10.91 -8.27
CA ASP A 448 12.84 10.65 -9.59
C ASP A 448 14.32 10.32 -9.45
N TYR A 449 14.69 9.06 -9.66
CA TYR A 449 16.08 8.65 -9.55
C TYR A 449 16.99 9.30 -10.60
N ARG A 450 16.43 9.82 -11.70
CA ARG A 450 17.20 10.48 -12.75
C ARG A 450 17.85 11.77 -12.26
N GLU A 451 17.25 12.42 -11.27
CA GLU A 451 17.84 13.57 -10.57
C GLU A 451 19.18 13.20 -9.92
N LEU A 452 19.32 11.97 -9.41
CA LEU A 452 20.59 11.46 -8.88
C LEU A 452 21.60 11.15 -9.99
N LEU A 453 21.12 10.75 -11.17
CA LEU A 453 21.98 10.44 -12.31
C LEU A 453 22.50 11.71 -12.98
N SER A 454 21.70 12.76 -13.06
CA SER A 454 22.10 14.06 -13.63
C SER A 454 22.97 14.89 -12.69
N ASP A 455 22.93 14.63 -11.38
CA ASP A 455 23.75 15.38 -10.42
C ASP A 455 25.23 14.93 -10.49
N GLU A 456 26.10 15.80 -10.97
CA GLU A 456 27.56 15.56 -11.06
C GLU A 456 28.21 15.28 -9.70
N ARG A 457 27.59 15.74 -8.61
CA ARG A 457 28.09 15.48 -7.25
C ARG A 457 27.91 14.02 -6.87
N VAL A 458 26.94 13.31 -7.44
CA VAL A 458 26.78 11.86 -7.25
C VAL A 458 27.84 11.14 -8.08
N THR A 459 28.75 10.40 -7.41
CA THR A 459 29.82 9.64 -8.07
C THR A 459 29.45 8.18 -8.28
N THR A 460 28.62 7.65 -7.37
CA THR A 460 28.29 6.23 -7.29
C THR A 460 26.82 6.07 -6.97
N VAL A 461 26.15 5.09 -7.56
CA VAL A 461 24.77 4.74 -7.22
C VAL A 461 24.67 3.32 -6.68
N LEU A 462 23.85 3.16 -5.64
CA LEU A 462 23.36 1.87 -5.15
C LEU A 462 21.94 1.64 -5.64
N ILE A 463 21.72 0.62 -6.45
CA ILE A 463 20.39 0.21 -6.96
C ILE A 463 19.90 -0.97 -6.12
N ALA A 464 18.87 -0.74 -5.32
CA ALA A 464 18.22 -1.73 -4.47
C ALA A 464 16.68 -1.68 -4.66
N THR A 465 16.26 -1.79 -5.92
CA THR A 465 14.87 -1.75 -6.36
C THR A 465 14.29 -3.16 -6.53
N ARG A 466 13.18 -3.31 -7.27
CA ARG A 466 12.69 -4.63 -7.69
C ARG A 466 13.48 -5.08 -8.93
N HIS A 467 13.54 -6.40 -9.13
CA HIS A 467 14.44 -7.03 -10.10
C HIS A 467 14.25 -6.51 -11.54
N ASP A 468 13.00 -6.29 -11.95
CA ASP A 468 12.62 -5.76 -13.27
C ASP A 468 13.24 -4.39 -13.60
N TYR A 469 13.58 -3.58 -12.58
CA TYR A 469 14.19 -2.27 -12.78
C TYR A 469 15.72 -2.29 -12.84
N HIS A 470 16.38 -3.36 -12.40
CA HIS A 470 17.82 -3.39 -12.20
C HIS A 470 18.61 -3.14 -13.48
N ALA A 471 18.30 -3.85 -14.55
CA ALA A 471 19.01 -3.74 -15.83
C ALA A 471 18.91 -2.33 -16.40
N ARG A 472 17.67 -1.79 -16.51
CA ARG A 472 17.43 -0.45 -17.04
C ARG A 472 18.12 0.64 -16.22
N MET A 473 17.95 0.63 -14.89
CA MET A 473 18.55 1.64 -14.02
C MET A 473 20.08 1.55 -14.01
N THR A 474 20.64 0.34 -14.10
CA THR A 474 22.08 0.12 -14.22
C THR A 474 22.62 0.72 -15.52
N ALA A 475 21.98 0.41 -16.65
CA ALA A 475 22.36 0.95 -17.95
C ALA A 475 22.29 2.48 -17.98
N GLU A 476 21.20 3.08 -17.49
CA GLU A 476 21.06 4.54 -17.41
C GLU A 476 22.13 5.18 -16.50
N ALA A 477 22.46 4.55 -15.37
CA ALA A 477 23.48 5.07 -14.45
C ALA A 477 24.90 4.99 -15.02
N LEU A 478 25.26 3.88 -15.68
CA LEU A 478 26.55 3.73 -16.35
C LEU A 478 26.70 4.73 -17.50
N ALA A 479 25.65 4.93 -18.29
CA ALA A 479 25.62 5.92 -19.37
C ALA A 479 25.78 7.35 -18.85
N ALA A 480 25.24 7.66 -17.66
CA ALA A 480 25.46 8.90 -16.93
C ALA A 480 26.85 9.00 -16.27
N GLY A 481 27.74 8.05 -16.54
CA GLY A 481 29.11 8.03 -16.05
C GLY A 481 29.27 7.68 -14.57
N LYS A 482 28.24 7.13 -13.92
CA LYS A 482 28.27 6.76 -12.51
C LYS A 482 28.87 5.38 -12.32
N ALA A 483 29.59 5.16 -11.21
CA ALA A 483 29.87 3.81 -10.74
C ALA A 483 28.59 3.19 -10.16
N VAL A 484 28.33 1.91 -10.42
CA VAL A 484 27.08 1.23 -10.05
C VAL A 484 27.35 0.07 -9.11
N TYR A 485 26.71 0.08 -7.95
CA TYR A 485 26.43 -1.11 -7.16
C TYR A 485 24.97 -1.48 -7.40
N VAL A 486 24.67 -2.66 -7.91
CA VAL A 486 23.29 -3.13 -8.12
C VAL A 486 23.05 -4.42 -7.36
N GLU A 487 21.96 -4.47 -6.58
CA GLU A 487 21.51 -5.70 -5.94
C GLU A 487 21.17 -6.76 -7.00
N LYS A 488 21.38 -8.03 -6.66
CA LYS A 488 21.09 -9.12 -7.58
C LYS A 488 19.57 -9.37 -7.69
N PRO A 489 19.10 -9.98 -8.81
CA PRO A 489 19.86 -10.29 -10.02
C PRO A 489 20.08 -9.03 -10.85
N LEU A 490 21.12 -9.02 -11.70
CA LEU A 490 21.39 -7.86 -12.58
C LEU A 490 20.25 -7.63 -13.58
N ALA A 491 19.71 -8.72 -14.14
CA ALA A 491 18.60 -8.73 -15.08
C ALA A 491 17.71 -9.95 -14.81
N ILE A 492 16.46 -9.89 -15.27
CA ILE A 492 15.51 -11.02 -15.20
C ILE A 492 15.34 -11.75 -16.54
N ASP A 493 15.89 -11.17 -17.62
CA ASP A 493 15.86 -11.71 -18.98
C ASP A 493 17.14 -11.33 -19.74
N ASP A 494 17.36 -12.02 -20.87
CA ASP A 494 18.54 -11.82 -21.72
C ASP A 494 18.57 -10.43 -22.36
N ALA A 495 17.40 -9.88 -22.71
CA ALA A 495 17.30 -8.56 -23.31
C ALA A 495 17.81 -7.46 -22.36
N GLY A 496 17.45 -7.53 -21.07
CA GLY A 496 17.96 -6.63 -20.04
C GLY A 496 19.46 -6.79 -19.82
N LEU A 497 19.98 -8.02 -19.82
CA LEU A 497 21.42 -8.27 -19.68
C LEU A 497 22.21 -7.70 -20.86
N GLN A 498 21.73 -7.93 -22.08
CA GLN A 498 22.34 -7.40 -23.30
C GLN A 498 22.38 -5.88 -23.31
N ALA A 499 21.31 -5.22 -22.88
CA ALA A 499 21.26 -3.76 -22.76
C ALA A 499 22.33 -3.22 -21.79
N VAL A 500 22.61 -3.92 -20.69
CA VAL A 500 23.69 -3.53 -19.77
C VAL A 500 25.06 -3.75 -20.42
N ASN A 501 25.28 -4.89 -21.08
CA ASN A 501 26.55 -5.21 -21.76
C ASN A 501 26.92 -4.16 -22.81
N GLU A 502 25.95 -3.69 -23.60
CA GLU A 502 26.19 -2.66 -24.61
C GLU A 502 26.66 -1.33 -24.00
N VAL A 503 26.11 -0.95 -22.84
CA VAL A 503 26.53 0.26 -22.13
C VAL A 503 27.90 0.07 -21.49
N VAL A 504 28.16 -1.08 -20.87
CA VAL A 504 29.49 -1.40 -20.29
C VAL A 504 30.57 -1.35 -21.37
N ALA A 505 30.33 -1.92 -22.55
CA ALA A 505 31.27 -1.88 -23.67
C ALA A 505 31.60 -0.45 -24.14
N ARG A 506 30.65 0.49 -23.99
CA ARG A 506 30.83 1.89 -24.40
C ARG A 506 31.41 2.79 -23.30
N HIS A 507 31.07 2.55 -22.04
CA HIS A 507 31.35 3.47 -20.92
C HIS A 507 32.28 2.89 -19.85
N GLY A 508 32.76 1.66 -20.04
CA GLY A 508 33.71 0.96 -19.18
C GLY A 508 33.06 0.18 -18.03
N GLU A 509 33.83 -0.76 -17.48
CA GLU A 509 33.43 -1.64 -16.38
C GLU A 509 33.49 -0.93 -15.03
N ARG A 510 32.40 -0.24 -14.70
CA ARG A 510 32.22 0.43 -13.39
C ARG A 510 30.99 -0.10 -12.67
N ILE A 511 30.77 -1.41 -12.77
CA ILE A 511 29.61 -2.12 -12.21
C ILE A 511 30.04 -3.17 -11.18
N PHE A 512 29.28 -3.25 -10.10
CA PHE A 512 29.38 -4.27 -9.08
C PHE A 512 27.99 -4.86 -8.82
N VAL A 513 27.85 -6.17 -9.04
CA VAL A 513 26.60 -6.89 -8.71
C VAL A 513 26.69 -7.41 -7.28
N GLY A 514 25.62 -7.26 -6.50
CA GLY A 514 25.51 -7.56 -5.07
C GLY A 514 25.61 -9.05 -4.69
N PHE A 515 26.52 -9.80 -5.30
CA PHE A 515 26.85 -11.17 -4.92
C PHE A 515 27.70 -11.20 -3.65
N ASN A 516 27.03 -11.04 -2.51
CA ASN A 516 27.68 -10.89 -1.21
C ASN A 516 28.41 -12.15 -0.69
N ARG A 517 28.03 -13.37 -1.13
CA ARG A 517 28.53 -14.64 -0.55
C ARG A 517 30.05 -14.81 -0.69
N ARG A 518 30.63 -14.45 -1.84
CA ARG A 518 32.08 -14.53 -2.10
C ARG A 518 32.93 -13.66 -1.14
N PHE A 519 32.31 -12.67 -0.49
CA PHE A 519 32.98 -11.79 0.48
C PHE A 519 32.82 -12.25 1.93
N SER A 520 32.12 -13.37 2.17
CA SER A 520 32.08 -13.93 3.53
C SER A 520 33.46 -14.47 3.92
N PRO A 521 33.90 -14.30 5.18
CA PRO A 521 35.17 -14.86 5.63
C PRO A 521 35.28 -16.37 5.38
N PHE A 522 34.18 -17.10 5.56
CA PHE A 522 34.11 -18.54 5.32
C PHE A 522 34.33 -18.91 3.85
N ALA A 523 33.75 -18.16 2.91
CA ALA A 523 34.00 -18.38 1.48
C ALA A 523 35.43 -18.04 1.07
N GLN A 524 36.02 -16.99 1.66
CA GLN A 524 37.40 -16.60 1.40
C GLN A 524 38.39 -17.65 1.92
N GLU A 525 38.16 -18.15 3.13
CA GLU A 525 38.95 -19.23 3.73
C GLU A 525 38.82 -20.53 2.92
N LEU A 526 37.61 -20.87 2.50
CA LEU A 526 37.36 -22.02 1.63
C LEU A 526 38.12 -21.89 0.31
N LYS A 527 38.04 -20.74 -0.37
CA LYS A 527 38.81 -20.49 -1.60
C LYS A 527 40.32 -20.62 -1.36
N HIS A 528 40.83 -20.05 -0.27
CA HIS A 528 42.25 -20.10 0.07
C HIS A 528 42.77 -21.54 0.23
N ASN A 529 42.01 -22.40 0.92
CA ASN A 529 42.38 -23.79 1.18
C ASN A 529 42.37 -24.71 -0.08
N PHE A 530 41.76 -24.25 -1.17
CA PHE A 530 41.72 -24.96 -2.45
C PHE A 530 42.44 -24.21 -3.58
N ALA A 531 43.19 -23.14 -3.26
CA ALA A 531 43.82 -22.28 -4.27
C ALA A 531 44.84 -23.01 -5.17
N ASP A 532 45.46 -24.09 -4.67
CA ASP A 532 46.40 -24.95 -5.40
C ASP A 532 45.73 -26.16 -6.08
N VAL A 533 44.42 -26.31 -5.97
CA VAL A 533 43.67 -27.43 -6.53
C VAL A 533 42.99 -27.00 -7.85
N PRO A 534 43.43 -27.52 -9.01
CA PRO A 534 42.99 -27.01 -10.31
C PRO A 534 41.57 -27.43 -10.72
N VAL A 535 41.06 -28.54 -10.18
CA VAL A 535 39.76 -29.11 -10.51
C VAL A 535 39.01 -29.45 -9.25
N LEU A 536 37.79 -28.93 -9.13
CA LEU A 536 36.91 -29.12 -7.98
C LEU A 536 35.59 -29.78 -8.37
N ALA A 537 35.04 -30.55 -7.44
CA ALA A 537 33.65 -30.98 -7.43
C ALA A 537 32.91 -30.21 -6.34
N LEU A 538 31.88 -29.45 -6.70
CA LEU A 538 31.09 -28.61 -5.79
C LEU A 538 29.65 -29.11 -5.73
N THR A 539 29.12 -29.34 -4.53
CA THR A 539 27.70 -29.68 -4.32
C THR A 539 27.06 -28.69 -3.37
N TYR A 540 26.06 -27.95 -3.84
CA TYR A 540 25.39 -26.90 -3.10
C TYR A 540 23.91 -27.24 -2.94
N ARG A 541 23.49 -27.48 -1.71
CA ARG A 541 22.09 -27.64 -1.33
C ARG A 541 21.54 -26.33 -0.79
N VAL A 542 20.37 -25.94 -1.29
CA VAL A 542 19.64 -24.75 -0.84
C VAL A 542 18.22 -25.15 -0.47
N ASN A 543 17.89 -25.00 0.81
CA ASN A 543 16.56 -25.22 1.36
C ASN A 543 15.88 -23.88 1.61
N ALA A 544 15.19 -23.38 0.59
CA ALA A 544 14.73 -22.01 0.54
C ALA A 544 13.31 -21.83 1.12
N GLY A 545 12.55 -22.93 1.27
CA GLY A 545 11.16 -22.96 1.74
C GLY A 545 10.18 -22.30 0.76
N GLN A 546 8.87 -22.33 1.04
CA GLN A 546 7.86 -21.78 0.13
C GLN A 546 7.67 -20.27 0.30
N ILE A 547 7.39 -19.58 -0.81
CA ILE A 547 6.89 -18.21 -0.83
C ILE A 547 5.43 -18.19 -1.32
N PRO A 548 4.59 -17.27 -0.82
CA PRO A 548 3.20 -17.20 -1.26
C PRO A 548 3.07 -16.87 -2.75
N PRO A 549 2.08 -17.43 -3.47
CA PRO A 549 1.86 -17.17 -4.90
C PRO A 549 1.65 -15.69 -5.25
N GLU A 550 1.07 -14.91 -4.34
CA GLU A 550 0.82 -13.48 -4.48
C GLU A 550 2.08 -12.60 -4.28
N SER A 551 3.21 -13.21 -3.89
CA SER A 551 4.48 -12.50 -3.77
C SER A 551 4.88 -11.89 -5.11
N TRP A 552 5.32 -10.63 -5.11
CA TRP A 552 5.82 -9.95 -6.31
C TRP A 552 6.97 -10.72 -7.00
N ILE A 553 7.71 -11.55 -6.25
CA ILE A 553 8.78 -12.41 -6.78
C ILE A 553 8.22 -13.46 -7.77
N GLN A 554 7.00 -13.95 -7.52
CA GLN A 554 6.31 -14.92 -8.39
C GLN A 554 5.57 -14.26 -9.55
N GLN A 555 5.56 -12.94 -9.60
CA GLN A 555 4.94 -12.17 -10.68
C GLN A 555 5.98 -11.85 -11.75
N ALA A 556 5.55 -11.34 -12.89
CA ALA A 556 6.42 -11.01 -14.02
C ALA A 556 7.56 -10.06 -13.60
N GLU A 557 7.26 -9.09 -12.72
CA GLU A 557 8.21 -8.11 -12.19
C GLU A 557 9.33 -8.73 -11.35
N GLY A 558 9.11 -9.93 -10.81
CA GLY A 558 10.06 -10.66 -9.99
C GLY A 558 11.03 -11.54 -10.78
N GLY A 559 10.65 -11.96 -11.99
CA GLY A 559 11.41 -12.93 -12.80
C GLY A 559 11.41 -14.35 -12.23
N GLY A 560 10.59 -14.63 -11.21
CA GLY A 560 10.61 -15.90 -10.48
C GLY A 560 11.76 -15.98 -9.47
N ARG A 561 11.65 -16.94 -8.55
CA ARG A 561 12.62 -17.06 -7.47
C ARG A 561 13.97 -17.60 -7.92
N ILE A 562 13.96 -18.46 -8.93
CA ILE A 562 15.17 -19.12 -9.43
C ILE A 562 16.14 -18.10 -10.01
N VAL A 563 15.68 -17.23 -10.91
CA VAL A 563 16.48 -16.13 -11.46
C VAL A 563 16.97 -15.20 -10.34
N GLY A 564 16.09 -14.89 -9.40
CA GLY A 564 16.41 -13.98 -8.30
C GLY A 564 17.37 -14.54 -7.25
N GLU A 565 17.42 -15.85 -6.99
CA GLU A 565 18.20 -16.42 -5.87
C GLU A 565 19.32 -17.37 -6.33
N VAL A 566 19.10 -18.20 -7.37
CA VAL A 566 20.10 -19.21 -7.79
C VAL A 566 21.36 -18.58 -8.36
N CYS A 567 21.26 -17.38 -8.94
CA CYS A 567 22.41 -16.60 -9.39
C CYS A 567 23.47 -16.41 -8.29
N HIS A 568 23.07 -16.34 -7.01
CA HIS A 568 24.03 -16.25 -5.90
C HIS A 568 24.90 -17.50 -5.73
N PHE A 569 24.36 -18.67 -5.99
CA PHE A 569 25.05 -19.93 -5.76
C PHE A 569 25.95 -20.26 -6.95
N ILE A 570 25.51 -19.93 -8.16
CA ILE A 570 26.34 -19.97 -9.36
C ILE A 570 27.54 -19.03 -9.18
N ASP A 571 27.31 -17.80 -8.70
CA ASP A 571 28.38 -16.85 -8.39
C ASP A 571 29.40 -17.38 -7.38
N LEU A 572 28.94 -17.99 -6.28
CA LEU A 572 29.83 -18.53 -5.26
C LEU A 572 30.65 -19.71 -5.78
N MET A 573 30.05 -20.59 -6.59
CA MET A 573 30.78 -21.71 -7.22
C MET A 573 31.86 -21.21 -8.17
N GLN A 574 31.54 -20.22 -9.02
CA GLN A 574 32.53 -19.57 -9.90
C GLN A 574 33.69 -18.98 -9.09
N TYR A 575 33.38 -18.29 -7.99
CA TYR A 575 34.41 -17.71 -7.13
C TYR A 575 35.34 -18.76 -6.52
N ILE A 576 34.80 -19.87 -6.02
CA ILE A 576 35.59 -20.94 -5.37
C ILE A 576 36.39 -21.74 -6.40
N ALA A 577 35.78 -22.09 -7.53
CA ALA A 577 36.44 -22.82 -8.61
C ALA A 577 37.41 -21.96 -9.43
N ASP A 578 37.35 -20.64 -9.28
CA ASP A 578 38.07 -19.64 -10.08
C ASP A 578 37.90 -19.89 -11.59
N ALA A 579 36.67 -20.21 -11.98
CA ALA A 579 36.36 -20.72 -13.31
C ALA A 579 34.98 -20.28 -13.80
N GLU A 580 34.84 -20.20 -15.12
CA GLU A 580 33.60 -19.76 -15.75
C GLU A 580 32.73 -20.97 -16.17
N PRO A 581 31.40 -20.89 -16.02
CA PRO A 581 30.49 -21.93 -16.48
C PRO A 581 30.46 -21.97 -18.01
N VAL A 582 30.63 -23.16 -18.59
CA VAL A 582 30.62 -23.38 -20.05
C VAL A 582 29.45 -24.25 -20.53
N GLU A 583 28.83 -25.00 -19.63
CA GLU A 583 27.69 -25.85 -19.94
C GLU A 583 26.81 -25.98 -18.69
N VAL A 584 25.50 -25.86 -18.86
CA VAL A 584 24.52 -25.96 -17.77
C VAL A 584 23.38 -26.87 -18.20
N PHE A 585 23.01 -27.77 -17.31
CA PHE A 585 21.86 -28.66 -17.48
C PHE A 585 20.97 -28.59 -16.25
N ALA A 586 19.66 -28.43 -16.41
CA ALA A 586 18.74 -28.23 -15.29
C ALA A 586 17.42 -28.98 -15.49
N TYR A 587 16.89 -29.51 -14.39
CA TYR A 587 15.55 -30.10 -14.32
C TYR A 587 14.76 -29.46 -13.17
N ALA A 588 13.57 -28.96 -13.48
CA ALA A 588 12.62 -28.46 -12.49
C ALA A 588 11.59 -29.53 -12.11
N SER A 589 11.13 -29.48 -10.85
CA SER A 589 10.06 -30.36 -10.35
C SER A 589 8.69 -29.95 -10.87
N ALA A 590 7.82 -30.93 -11.12
CA ALA A 590 6.43 -30.70 -11.50
C ALA A 590 5.58 -30.10 -10.36
N ALA A 591 6.00 -30.25 -9.10
CA ALA A 591 5.23 -29.85 -7.92
C ALA A 591 5.37 -28.36 -7.52
N GLY A 592 6.09 -27.56 -8.32
CA GLY A 592 6.25 -26.13 -8.11
C GLY A 592 7.47 -25.60 -8.86
N ALA A 593 7.31 -24.48 -9.56
CA ALA A 593 8.33 -23.90 -10.46
C ALA A 593 9.65 -23.50 -9.77
N ASP A 594 9.71 -23.53 -8.43
CA ASP A 594 10.86 -23.10 -7.64
C ASP A 594 11.66 -24.25 -7.01
N THR A 595 11.47 -25.50 -7.44
CA THR A 595 12.34 -26.61 -7.04
C THR A 595 13.07 -27.15 -8.26
N LEU A 596 14.40 -27.15 -8.25
CA LEU A 596 15.21 -27.65 -9.36
C LEU A 596 16.56 -28.23 -8.92
N SER A 597 17.11 -29.05 -9.81
CA SER A 597 18.51 -29.50 -9.77
C SER A 597 19.25 -28.97 -11.00
N VAL A 598 20.45 -28.44 -10.79
CA VAL A 598 21.31 -27.84 -11.83
C VAL A 598 22.68 -28.49 -11.78
N VAL A 599 23.19 -28.92 -12.93
CA VAL A 599 24.57 -29.37 -13.10
C VAL A 599 25.30 -28.35 -13.98
N ILE A 600 26.50 -27.96 -13.56
CA ILE A 600 27.32 -26.93 -14.20
C ILE A 600 28.69 -27.53 -14.49
N LYS A 601 29.16 -27.37 -15.73
CA LYS A 601 30.54 -27.64 -16.12
C LYS A 601 31.29 -26.32 -16.22
N PHE A 602 32.48 -26.27 -15.65
CA PHE A 602 33.36 -25.10 -15.71
C PHE A 602 34.49 -25.28 -16.72
N ASN A 603 35.05 -24.17 -17.23
CA ASN A 603 36.09 -24.18 -18.26
C ASN A 603 37.41 -24.86 -17.81
N ASN A 604 37.69 -24.91 -16.50
CA ASN A 604 38.84 -25.62 -15.94
C ASN A 604 38.60 -27.12 -15.71
N GLY A 605 37.42 -27.65 -16.08
CA GLY A 605 37.03 -29.04 -15.87
C GLY A 605 36.36 -29.32 -14.52
N SER A 606 36.23 -28.31 -13.65
CA SER A 606 35.44 -28.43 -12.41
C SER A 606 33.97 -28.69 -12.73
N VAL A 607 33.27 -29.31 -11.78
CA VAL A 607 31.84 -29.62 -11.88
C VAL A 607 31.10 -29.11 -10.65
N GLY A 608 29.94 -28.49 -10.87
CA GLY A 608 29.06 -27.99 -9.82
C GLY A 608 27.68 -28.63 -9.90
N ASN A 609 27.07 -28.88 -8.75
CA ASN A 609 25.68 -29.29 -8.63
C ASN A 609 24.93 -28.39 -7.65
N ILE A 610 23.85 -27.74 -8.08
CA ILE A 610 22.95 -26.97 -7.21
C ILE A 610 21.62 -27.71 -7.10
N ASN A 611 21.28 -28.11 -5.88
CA ASN A 611 19.95 -28.62 -5.55
C ASN A 611 19.19 -27.55 -4.77
N TYR A 612 18.19 -26.97 -5.41
CA TYR A 612 17.39 -25.89 -4.86
C TYR A 612 15.98 -26.38 -4.55
N PHE A 613 15.60 -26.32 -3.27
CA PHE A 613 14.33 -26.84 -2.76
C PHE A 613 13.46 -25.71 -2.22
N SER A 614 12.28 -25.52 -2.83
CA SER A 614 11.25 -24.62 -2.31
C SER A 614 10.27 -25.31 -1.36
N THR A 615 10.26 -26.64 -1.30
CA THR A 615 9.32 -27.43 -0.49
C THR A 615 9.95 -28.09 0.74
N GLY A 616 11.23 -27.82 1.01
CA GLY A 616 11.94 -28.44 2.13
C GLY A 616 11.52 -27.91 3.50
N ASP A 617 11.66 -28.78 4.51
CA ASP A 617 11.36 -28.45 5.91
C ASP A 617 12.38 -27.48 6.50
N ARG A 618 11.92 -26.52 7.30
CA ARG A 618 12.78 -25.44 7.84
C ARG A 618 13.71 -25.89 8.98
N GLY A 619 13.59 -27.13 9.46
CA GLY A 619 14.52 -27.72 10.41
C GLY A 619 15.90 -28.02 9.80
N LEU A 620 16.00 -28.12 8.47
CA LEU A 620 17.29 -28.23 7.78
C LEU A 620 17.92 -26.86 7.54
N PRO A 621 19.25 -26.70 7.74
CA PRO A 621 19.98 -25.49 7.40
C PRO A 621 19.68 -25.02 5.98
N LYS A 622 19.57 -23.70 5.82
CA LYS A 622 19.15 -23.07 4.57
C LYS A 622 20.14 -23.40 3.45
N GLU A 623 21.42 -23.41 3.72
CA GLU A 623 22.48 -23.49 2.72
C GLU A 623 23.52 -24.50 3.19
N ARG A 624 24.02 -25.32 2.26
CA ARG A 624 25.17 -26.19 2.52
C ARG A 624 25.94 -26.38 1.25
N LEU A 625 27.22 -26.03 1.27
CA LEU A 625 28.15 -26.22 0.17
C LEU A 625 29.24 -27.22 0.58
N GLU A 626 29.42 -28.24 -0.24
CA GLU A 626 30.48 -29.23 -0.13
C GLU A 626 31.43 -29.08 -1.30
N VAL A 627 32.74 -29.07 -1.03
CA VAL A 627 33.80 -28.92 -2.03
C VAL A 627 34.79 -30.07 -1.87
N ALA A 628 35.14 -30.73 -2.97
CA ALA A 628 36.13 -31.80 -2.99
C ALA A 628 37.08 -31.65 -4.18
N GLY A 629 38.36 -31.98 -3.97
CA GLY A 629 39.40 -31.92 -5.00
C GLY A 629 40.79 -32.05 -4.40
N GLY A 630 41.75 -32.57 -5.17
CA GLY A 630 43.15 -32.67 -4.71
C GLY A 630 43.35 -33.50 -3.42
N GLY A 631 42.48 -34.48 -3.17
CA GLY A 631 42.49 -35.27 -1.92
C GLY A 631 41.95 -34.56 -0.67
N ARG A 632 41.34 -33.38 -0.84
CA ARG A 632 40.75 -32.56 0.24
C ARG A 632 39.24 -32.51 0.13
N SER A 633 38.59 -32.25 1.26
CA SER A 633 37.15 -31.98 1.30
C SER A 633 36.84 -30.93 2.36
N ALA A 634 35.84 -30.08 2.09
CA ALA A 634 35.37 -29.07 3.03
C ALA A 634 33.85 -28.90 2.92
N VAL A 635 33.24 -28.48 4.03
CA VAL A 635 31.81 -28.21 4.13
C VAL A 635 31.62 -26.82 4.73
N LEU A 636 30.74 -26.04 4.11
CA LEU A 636 30.25 -24.75 4.59
C LEU A 636 28.73 -24.90 4.79
N ASP A 637 28.26 -24.76 6.04
CA ASP A 637 26.85 -24.97 6.46
C ASP A 637 26.34 -23.73 7.23
#